data_AF-A0AAD5Q3B3-F1
#
_entry.id   AF-A0AAD5Q3B3-F1
#
_cell.length_a   1.000
_cell.length_b   1.000
_cell.length_c   1.000
_cell.angle_alpha   90.00
_cell.angle_beta   90.00
_cell.angle_gamma   90.00
#
_symmetry.space_group_name_H-M   'P 1'
#
loop_
_entity.id
_entity.type
_entity.pdbx_description
1 polymer ?
#
loop_
_entity_poly.entity_id
_entity_poly.type
_entity_poly.pdbx_seq_one_letter_code
_entity_poly.pdbx_strand_id
1 'polypeptide(L)'
;MILHYLGLDHIGHVSGPRSLLVPEKLKEMDDVIQKIYQQFVGKHSAIIVCGDHGMSDSGSHGGSSKAEVEIPLTFVMEGCKPDSKSHGSNHLQIDLAPTMAVLMGVPIPSNNLGSILSGVLDGFEHTQKLYAAYANARNIYLQFERNTENPAYQRAVKLYQDWLTNNATENENEIMHLFLKATEEMSNSSVENLAKFDLYLMILGIVLSFQLLLISAIECQRLVNWQSTRLVYSFVIVVGVFSTICHVLTCLMIDNESGICLNGHVPVVYSLGLSLLILILFVTNCHLLCNRTEFRLKKLGSVAEIFLLSGSLLHAFSLGASSFVEEEHQTYYYFINTLALLLMYGSTRRRKSAISLIGFMGLVRVSRCWNQTGDKWINEPDVKEWLNSAANQTYLTISSVVGATGIFFWIYRNLKLNVMQVIATGVGLCATLAYRAALGSFSFHYPLSTGIVEAVVTYTSVIFIAVSSRERSSTLVTVWIVLTSLLKRPHNLLLTWMHLLQYSLIRPHLTAQLHPFYKNLAYYWIGMTWYFQEGNGNNLSRIDLASGYVGLPNYNMFAVGFLLSCATFSGPILALLLDVHRQNLESKGKTQLYGFICSRMLITLIFSLIVTSLRYHLFVWTVFSPKLLYEGALSIFQLAILLLVQ
;
A
#
# COMPACT_ATOMS: atom_id res chain seq x y z
N MET A 1 -17.42 29.30 8.92
CA MET A 1 -15.97 29.39 8.63
C MET A 1 -15.36 28.03 8.92
N ILE A 2 -14.51 27.51 8.04
CA ILE A 2 -13.81 26.23 8.23
C ILE A 2 -12.31 26.52 8.13
N LEU A 3 -11.54 26.07 9.13
CA LEU A 3 -10.09 26.23 9.19
C LEU A 3 -9.47 24.85 9.33
N HIS A 4 -8.49 24.54 8.48
CA HIS A 4 -7.80 23.26 8.49
C HIS A 4 -6.28 23.50 8.58
N TYR A 5 -5.66 22.98 9.64
CA TYR A 5 -4.25 23.22 9.96
C TYR A 5 -3.39 21.98 9.72
N LEU A 6 -2.59 22.01 8.65
CA LEU A 6 -1.76 20.87 8.22
C LEU A 6 -0.45 20.69 9.01
N GLY A 7 -0.03 21.70 9.78
CA GLY A 7 1.32 21.72 10.34
C GLY A 7 1.60 20.60 11.36
N LEU A 8 0.59 20.16 12.11
CA LEU A 8 0.72 19.04 13.05
C LEU A 8 0.89 17.70 12.33
N ASP A 9 0.09 17.46 11.30
CA ASP A 9 0.17 16.26 10.44
C ASP A 9 1.55 16.17 9.76
N HIS A 10 2.05 17.27 9.20
CA HIS A 10 3.37 17.31 8.56
C HIS A 10 4.51 16.96 9.53
N ILE A 11 4.50 17.49 10.76
CA ILE A 11 5.49 17.14 11.80
C ILE A 11 5.41 15.65 12.12
N GLY A 12 4.18 15.14 12.19
CA GLY A 12 3.87 13.73 12.32
C GLY A 12 4.55 12.84 11.27
N HIS A 13 4.33 13.13 9.99
CA HIS A 13 4.95 12.38 8.87
C HIS A 13 6.47 12.43 8.89
N VAL A 14 7.05 13.58 9.20
CA VAL A 14 8.50 13.80 9.12
C VAL A 14 9.25 13.19 10.31
N SER A 15 8.71 13.33 11.52
CA SER A 15 9.45 13.02 12.76
C SER A 15 8.71 12.07 13.72
N GLY A 16 7.48 11.68 13.41
CA GLY A 16 6.63 10.84 14.25
C GLY A 16 5.87 11.63 15.33
N PRO A 17 4.82 11.04 15.92
CA PRO A 17 3.94 11.69 16.91
C PRO A 17 4.64 12.02 18.23
N ARG A 18 5.78 11.40 18.52
CA ARG A 18 6.57 11.61 19.75
C ARG A 18 7.75 12.59 19.56
N SER A 19 7.78 13.31 18.44
CA SER A 19 8.81 14.31 18.16
C SER A 19 8.79 15.44 19.19
N LEU A 20 9.97 15.98 19.51
CA LEU A 20 10.12 17.15 20.38
C LEU A 20 9.44 18.41 19.80
N LEU A 21 9.13 18.42 18.50
CA LEU A 21 8.43 19.52 17.82
C LEU A 21 6.90 19.49 18.05
N VAL A 22 6.33 18.33 18.43
CA VAL A 22 4.87 18.18 18.59
C VAL A 22 4.32 19.04 19.73
N PRO A 23 4.91 19.06 20.94
CA PRO A 23 4.40 19.91 22.02
C PRO A 23 4.38 21.41 21.66
N GLU A 24 5.39 21.91 20.97
CA GLU A 24 5.44 23.31 20.52
C GLU A 24 4.33 23.60 19.51
N LYS A 25 4.09 22.67 18.57
CA LYS A 25 3.02 22.83 17.58
C LYS A 25 1.62 22.76 18.20
N LEU A 26 1.41 21.87 19.18
CA LEU A 26 0.15 21.80 19.92
C LEU A 26 -0.12 23.09 20.69
N LYS A 27 0.92 23.70 21.29
CA LYS A 27 0.80 25.01 21.95
C LYS A 27 0.40 26.11 20.96
N GLU A 28 0.97 26.11 19.75
CA GLU A 28 0.55 27.05 18.69
C GLU A 28 -0.94 26.86 18.35
N MET A 29 -1.43 25.63 18.26
CA MET A 29 -2.85 25.35 17.98
C MET A 29 -3.76 25.80 19.13
N ASP A 30 -3.35 25.60 20.38
CA ASP A 30 -4.05 26.10 21.56
C ASP A 30 -4.16 27.63 21.55
N ASP A 31 -3.06 28.34 21.27
CA ASP A 31 -3.03 29.80 21.14
C ASP A 31 -3.97 30.30 20.02
N VAL A 32 -4.04 29.57 18.91
CA VAL A 32 -4.94 29.88 17.79
C VAL A 32 -6.40 29.71 18.21
N ILE A 33 -6.75 28.60 18.86
CA ILE A 33 -8.12 28.35 19.35
C ILE A 33 -8.51 29.41 20.36
N GLN A 34 -7.61 29.78 21.28
CA GLN A 34 -7.84 30.82 22.27
C GLN A 34 -8.12 32.18 21.61
N LYS A 35 -7.33 32.57 20.59
CA LYS A 35 -7.56 33.81 19.83
C LYS A 35 -8.92 33.82 19.16
N ILE A 36 -9.33 32.71 18.54
CA ILE A 36 -10.66 32.58 17.93
C ILE A 36 -11.71 32.73 19.02
N TYR A 37 -11.64 31.93 20.08
CA TYR A 37 -12.60 31.96 21.19
C TYR A 37 -12.83 33.37 21.73
N GLN A 38 -11.77 34.12 22.03
CA GLN A 38 -11.86 35.49 22.53
C GLN A 38 -12.64 36.45 21.61
N GLN A 39 -12.61 36.24 20.29
CA GLN A 39 -13.37 37.06 19.33
C GLN A 39 -14.85 36.67 19.22
N PHE A 40 -15.22 35.49 19.72
CA PHE A 40 -16.57 34.92 19.62
C PHE A 40 -17.30 34.77 20.96
N VAL A 41 -16.64 34.99 22.09
CA VAL A 41 -17.27 35.06 23.41
C VAL A 41 -18.42 36.09 23.39
N GLY A 42 -19.59 35.67 23.90
CA GLY A 42 -20.79 36.52 23.97
C GLY A 42 -21.54 36.70 22.65
N LYS A 43 -21.16 35.98 21.59
CA LYS A 43 -21.90 35.89 20.33
C LYS A 43 -22.62 34.55 20.24
N HIS A 44 -23.77 34.51 19.57
CA HIS A 44 -24.44 33.26 19.19
C HIS A 44 -23.61 32.53 18.12
N SER A 45 -22.60 31.78 18.56
CA SER A 45 -21.64 31.08 17.71
C SER A 45 -21.24 29.76 18.37
N ALA A 46 -20.94 28.77 17.53
CA ALA A 46 -20.40 27.49 17.97
C ALA A 46 -18.98 27.32 17.39
N ILE A 47 -18.04 26.94 18.25
CA ILE A 47 -16.70 26.52 17.85
C ILE A 47 -16.65 25.00 17.98
N ILE A 48 -16.34 24.34 16.88
CA ILE A 48 -16.19 22.88 16.84
C ILE A 48 -14.73 22.59 16.53
N VAL A 49 -14.08 21.82 17.38
CA VAL A 49 -12.68 21.40 17.21
C VAL A 49 -12.66 19.88 17.08
N CYS A 50 -12.08 19.39 16.00
CA CYS A 50 -11.90 17.96 15.77
C CYS A 50 -10.65 17.68 14.92
N GLY A 51 -10.22 16.41 14.92
CA GLY A 51 -9.32 15.89 13.89
C GLY A 51 -10.09 15.44 12.65
N ASP A 52 -9.39 15.26 11.54
CA ASP A 52 -9.83 14.45 10.40
C ASP A 52 -9.39 12.99 10.56
N HIS A 53 -8.20 12.77 11.13
CA HIS A 53 -7.71 11.46 11.54
C HIS A 53 -6.72 11.56 12.71
N GLY A 54 -6.39 10.41 13.29
CA GLY A 54 -5.27 10.25 14.20
C GLY A 54 -3.99 9.85 13.45
N MET A 55 -3.02 9.25 14.14
CA MET A 55 -1.74 8.86 13.53
C MET A 55 -1.11 7.66 14.24
N SER A 56 -0.45 6.80 13.47
CA SER A 56 0.36 5.68 13.96
C SER A 56 1.64 6.16 14.65
N ASP A 57 2.23 5.31 15.50
CA ASP A 57 3.52 5.59 16.15
C ASP A 57 4.67 5.84 15.16
N SER A 58 4.56 5.36 13.92
CA SER A 58 5.54 5.63 12.86
C SER A 58 5.39 6.99 12.17
N GLY A 59 4.35 7.76 12.51
CA GLY A 59 4.05 9.05 11.88
C GLY A 59 3.21 8.95 10.61
N SER A 60 2.57 7.81 10.34
CA SER A 60 1.70 7.63 9.17
C SER A 60 0.24 7.45 9.60
N HIS A 61 -0.71 7.54 8.67
CA HIS A 61 -2.14 7.36 8.95
C HIS A 61 -2.84 6.62 7.80
N GLY A 62 -4.17 6.44 7.88
CA GLY A 62 -4.97 5.73 6.89
C GLY A 62 -5.15 4.23 7.17
N GLY A 63 -4.62 3.75 8.29
CA GLY A 63 -4.93 2.44 8.85
C GLY A 63 -6.19 2.46 9.71
N SER A 64 -6.48 1.33 10.35
CA SER A 64 -7.64 1.13 11.22
C SER A 64 -7.26 1.00 12.70
N SER A 65 -6.03 1.38 13.08
CA SER A 65 -5.62 1.31 14.48
C SER A 65 -6.35 2.38 15.29
N LYS A 66 -6.57 2.13 16.59
CA LYS A 66 -7.25 3.08 17.48
C LYS A 66 -6.61 4.46 17.45
N ALA A 67 -5.29 4.53 17.49
CA ALA A 67 -4.54 5.79 17.42
C ALA A 67 -4.74 6.55 16.09
N GLU A 68 -5.12 5.87 15.01
CA GLU A 68 -5.40 6.46 13.69
C GLU A 68 -6.88 6.85 13.50
N VAL A 69 -7.82 6.18 14.17
CA VAL A 69 -9.27 6.42 13.97
C VAL A 69 -9.93 7.20 15.11
N GLU A 70 -9.38 7.15 16.33
CA GLU A 70 -9.91 7.89 17.48
C GLU A 70 -9.34 9.33 17.46
N ILE A 71 -10.25 10.29 17.31
CA ILE A 71 -9.94 11.72 17.30
C ILE A 71 -10.69 12.44 18.42
N PRO A 72 -10.15 13.55 18.95
CA PRO A 72 -10.93 14.43 19.80
C PRO A 72 -12.04 15.09 18.98
N LEU A 73 -13.20 15.27 19.60
CA LEU A 73 -14.30 16.12 19.11
C LEU A 73 -14.78 16.98 20.28
N THR A 74 -14.82 18.29 20.09
CA THR A 74 -15.21 19.24 21.14
C THR A 74 -16.11 20.32 20.57
N PHE A 75 -17.22 20.57 21.28
CA PHE A 75 -18.15 21.67 21.01
C PHE A 75 -18.01 22.74 22.08
N VAL A 76 -17.80 23.98 21.67
CA VAL A 76 -17.77 25.16 22.53
C VAL A 76 -18.82 26.15 22.04
N MET A 77 -19.95 26.21 22.75
CA MET A 77 -21.07 27.10 22.45
C MET A 77 -21.83 27.45 23.73
N GLU A 78 -22.60 28.54 23.67
CA GLU A 78 -23.46 28.95 24.78
C GLU A 78 -24.58 27.91 25.01
N GLY A 79 -24.87 27.58 26.28
CA GLY A 79 -25.88 26.60 26.65
C GLY A 79 -25.45 25.13 26.59
N CYS A 80 -24.26 24.81 26.06
CA CYS A 80 -23.67 23.48 26.21
C CYS A 80 -23.20 23.26 27.65
N LYS A 81 -23.63 22.17 28.28
CA LYS A 81 -23.11 21.76 29.59
C LYS A 81 -21.84 20.92 29.38
N PRO A 82 -20.83 21.06 30.25
CA PRO A 82 -19.70 20.14 30.27
C PRO A 82 -20.25 18.74 30.51
N ASP A 83 -20.07 17.86 29.54
CA ASP A 83 -20.56 16.50 29.66
C ASP A 83 -19.62 15.71 30.57
N SER A 84 -20.02 15.54 31.82
CA SER A 84 -19.28 14.75 32.81
C SER A 84 -19.46 13.24 32.61
N LYS A 85 -20.29 12.79 31.65
CA LYS A 85 -20.63 11.38 31.42
C LYS A 85 -20.08 10.81 30.10
N SER A 86 -19.59 11.62 29.16
CA SER A 86 -19.09 11.17 27.85
C SER A 86 -17.61 10.80 27.76
N HIS A 87 -16.90 10.64 28.89
CA HIS A 87 -15.55 10.06 28.89
C HIS A 87 -15.46 8.60 28.35
N GLY A 88 -16.50 8.09 27.67
CA GLY A 88 -16.50 6.78 27.00
C GLY A 88 -17.55 6.58 25.88
N SER A 89 -18.18 7.63 25.34
CA SER A 89 -19.11 7.48 24.19
C SER A 89 -18.39 7.77 22.88
N ASN A 90 -18.10 6.71 22.11
CA ASN A 90 -17.54 6.83 20.76
C ASN A 90 -18.65 7.19 19.76
N HIS A 91 -18.40 8.19 18.94
CA HIS A 91 -19.30 8.64 17.86
C HIS A 91 -18.59 8.52 16.51
N LEU A 92 -19.36 8.40 15.42
CA LEU A 92 -18.79 8.35 14.07
C LEU A 92 -18.60 9.77 13.54
N GLN A 93 -17.56 10.00 12.73
CA GLN A 93 -17.34 11.33 12.14
C GLN A 93 -18.50 11.78 11.24
N ILE A 94 -19.23 10.84 10.63
CA ILE A 94 -20.42 11.13 9.81
C ILE A 94 -21.55 11.79 10.61
N ASP A 95 -21.56 11.67 11.94
CA ASP A 95 -22.55 12.27 12.86
C ASP A 95 -22.40 13.79 12.97
N LEU A 96 -21.24 14.34 12.55
CA LEU A 96 -20.96 15.77 12.63
C LEU A 96 -21.82 16.59 11.65
N ALA A 97 -21.97 16.13 10.41
CA ALA A 97 -22.72 16.84 9.38
C ALA A 97 -24.21 17.08 9.72
N PRO A 98 -25.00 16.07 10.16
CA PRO A 98 -26.40 16.28 10.53
C PRO A 98 -26.51 17.12 11.80
N THR A 99 -25.60 16.95 12.75
CA THR A 99 -25.54 17.77 13.98
C THR A 99 -25.31 19.25 13.65
N MET A 100 -24.34 19.56 12.80
CA MET A 100 -24.07 20.93 12.35
C MET A 100 -25.25 21.53 11.57
N ALA A 101 -25.92 20.74 10.72
CA ALA A 101 -27.08 21.22 9.98
C ALA A 101 -28.21 21.68 10.91
N VAL A 102 -28.50 20.89 11.95
CA VAL A 102 -29.49 21.24 12.99
C VAL A 102 -29.07 22.50 13.74
N LEU A 103 -27.82 22.61 14.18
CA LEU A 103 -27.32 23.79 14.89
C LEU A 103 -27.39 25.08 14.07
N MET A 104 -27.17 24.98 12.76
CA MET A 104 -27.24 26.13 11.85
C MET A 104 -28.66 26.43 11.36
N GLY A 105 -29.66 25.59 11.69
CA GLY A 105 -31.02 25.74 11.20
C GLY A 105 -31.15 25.54 9.68
N VAL A 106 -30.26 24.75 9.08
CA VAL A 106 -30.27 24.44 7.64
C VAL A 106 -30.74 23.00 7.38
N PRO A 107 -31.22 22.67 6.17
CA PRO A 107 -31.60 21.31 5.84
C PRO A 107 -30.44 20.32 6.02
N ILE A 108 -30.73 19.15 6.61
CA ILE A 108 -29.77 18.03 6.70
C ILE A 108 -29.39 17.60 5.27
N PRO A 109 -28.09 17.40 4.96
CA PRO A 109 -27.64 17.00 3.64
C PRO A 109 -28.40 15.80 3.09
N SER A 110 -28.75 15.81 1.80
CA SER A 110 -29.57 14.76 1.17
C SER A 110 -28.92 13.38 1.17
N ASN A 111 -27.58 13.33 1.29
CA ASN A 111 -26.77 12.10 1.28
C ASN A 111 -26.24 11.77 2.68
N ASN A 112 -26.90 12.26 3.74
CA ASN A 112 -26.46 12.04 5.11
C ASN A 112 -26.68 10.58 5.52
N LEU A 113 -25.67 10.01 6.16
CA LEU A 113 -25.74 8.69 6.80
C LEU A 113 -25.51 8.75 8.31
N GLY A 114 -25.14 9.91 8.87
CA GLY A 114 -24.86 10.03 10.30
C GLY A 114 -26.10 10.27 11.15
N SER A 115 -25.97 10.00 12.44
CA SER A 115 -26.96 10.29 13.48
C SER A 115 -26.65 11.62 14.17
N ILE A 116 -27.67 12.34 14.63
CA ILE A 116 -27.46 13.59 15.38
C ILE A 116 -26.90 13.30 16.78
N LEU A 117 -25.89 14.06 17.19
CA LEU A 117 -25.32 14.04 18.54
C LEU A 117 -26.29 14.75 19.51
N SER A 118 -27.14 13.96 20.17
CA SER A 118 -28.20 14.46 21.05
C SER A 118 -27.70 15.34 22.20
N GLY A 119 -26.52 15.04 22.75
CA GLY A 119 -25.92 15.81 23.86
C GLY A 119 -25.60 17.27 23.50
N VAL A 120 -25.41 17.59 22.22
CA VAL A 120 -25.18 18.97 21.76
C VAL A 120 -26.48 19.79 21.73
N LEU A 121 -27.63 19.10 21.68
CA LEU A 121 -28.94 19.74 21.61
C LEU A 121 -29.54 20.04 22.99
N ASP A 122 -28.79 19.92 24.09
CA ASP A 122 -29.32 20.05 25.44
C ASP A 122 -30.08 21.37 25.68
N GLY A 123 -29.60 22.47 25.10
CA GLY A 123 -30.22 23.80 25.20
C GLY A 123 -31.46 24.03 24.32
N PHE A 124 -31.86 23.08 23.47
CA PHE A 124 -33.02 23.21 22.58
C PHE A 124 -34.33 22.80 23.27
N GLU A 125 -35.46 23.31 22.78
CA GLU A 125 -36.78 22.87 23.22
C GLU A 125 -37.03 21.40 22.85
N HIS A 126 -37.82 20.66 23.64
CA HIS A 126 -38.07 19.23 23.40
C HIS A 126 -38.71 18.98 22.03
N THR A 127 -39.63 19.85 21.60
CA THR A 127 -40.27 19.83 20.27
C THR A 127 -39.24 19.97 19.14
N GLN A 128 -38.24 20.85 19.31
CA GLN A 128 -37.15 21.04 18.34
C GLN A 128 -36.24 19.82 18.27
N LYS A 129 -35.89 19.22 19.41
CA LYS A 129 -35.10 17.97 19.46
C LYS A 129 -35.82 16.83 18.75
N LEU A 130 -37.11 16.67 19.03
CA LEU A 130 -37.95 15.64 18.42
C LEU A 130 -38.05 15.83 16.90
N TYR A 131 -38.26 17.06 16.43
CA TYR A 131 -38.29 17.37 15.01
C TYR A 131 -36.95 17.09 14.32
N ALA A 132 -35.83 17.44 14.97
CA ALA A 132 -34.49 17.17 14.46
C ALA A 132 -34.25 15.66 14.31
N ALA A 133 -34.61 14.86 15.33
CA ALA A 133 -34.50 13.40 15.29
C ALA A 133 -35.36 12.80 14.16
N TYR A 134 -36.61 13.26 14.00
CA TYR A 134 -37.48 12.86 12.89
C TYR A 134 -36.88 13.21 11.52
N ALA A 135 -36.40 14.45 11.33
CA ALA A 135 -35.86 14.91 10.07
C ALA A 135 -34.61 14.11 9.65
N ASN A 136 -33.74 13.79 10.61
CA ASN A 136 -32.56 12.96 10.38
C ASN A 136 -32.94 11.52 10.04
N ALA A 137 -33.81 10.89 10.82
CA ALA A 137 -34.29 9.53 10.57
C ALA A 137 -34.97 9.41 9.20
N ARG A 138 -35.82 10.39 8.84
CA ARG A 138 -36.48 10.43 7.52
C ARG A 138 -35.47 10.58 6.39
N ASN A 139 -34.47 11.44 6.55
CA ASN A 139 -33.45 11.66 5.53
C ASN A 139 -32.65 10.38 5.24
N ILE A 140 -32.26 9.62 6.27
CA ILE A 140 -31.61 8.32 6.09
C ILE A 140 -32.59 7.31 5.49
N TYR A 141 -33.82 7.23 6.00
CA TYR A 141 -34.83 6.27 5.50
C TYR A 141 -35.13 6.44 4.01
N LEU A 142 -35.13 7.66 3.48
CA LEU A 142 -35.33 7.91 2.04
C LEU A 142 -34.19 7.38 1.16
N GLN A 143 -33.01 7.19 1.73
CA GLN A 143 -31.83 6.62 1.08
C GLN A 143 -31.63 5.14 1.41
N PHE A 144 -32.19 4.69 2.53
CA PHE A 144 -32.19 3.32 2.98
C PHE A 144 -32.85 2.43 1.91
N GLU A 145 -32.32 1.22 1.74
CA GLU A 145 -32.72 0.31 0.66
C GLU A 145 -34.25 0.25 0.52
N ARG A 146 -34.75 0.57 -0.69
CA ARG A 146 -36.19 0.70 -0.97
C ARG A 146 -37.04 -0.53 -0.59
N ASN A 147 -36.42 -1.69 -0.37
CA ASN A 147 -37.08 -2.95 -0.06
C ASN A 147 -36.88 -3.41 1.40
N THR A 148 -36.17 -2.66 2.22
CA THR A 148 -35.83 -3.04 3.60
C THR A 148 -36.62 -2.16 4.57
N GLU A 149 -37.57 -2.75 5.28
CA GLU A 149 -38.34 -2.04 6.31
C GLU A 149 -37.54 -1.98 7.62
N ASN A 150 -37.48 -0.81 8.26
CA ASN A 150 -36.98 -0.67 9.63
C ASN A 150 -38.18 -0.56 10.60
N PRO A 151 -38.44 -1.59 11.45
CA PRO A 151 -39.58 -1.59 12.36
C PRO A 151 -39.55 -0.47 13.39
N ALA A 152 -38.35 -0.06 13.85
CA ALA A 152 -38.20 1.03 14.81
C ALA A 152 -38.63 2.38 14.20
N TYR A 153 -38.23 2.64 12.94
CA TYR A 153 -38.65 3.83 12.20
C TYR A 153 -40.17 3.86 11.99
N GLN A 154 -40.77 2.75 11.53
CA GLN A 154 -42.22 2.66 11.32
C GLN A 154 -43.00 2.90 12.62
N ARG A 155 -42.55 2.29 13.72
CA ARG A 155 -43.14 2.51 15.06
C ARG A 155 -42.99 3.98 15.48
N ALA A 156 -41.82 4.58 15.29
CA ALA A 156 -41.56 5.97 15.63
C ALA A 156 -42.47 6.93 14.84
N VAL A 157 -42.61 6.70 13.53
CA VAL A 157 -43.49 7.50 12.66
C VAL A 157 -44.95 7.41 13.11
N LYS A 158 -45.44 6.21 13.46
CA LYS A 158 -46.81 6.04 13.95
C LYS A 158 -47.05 6.82 15.25
N LEU A 159 -46.16 6.66 16.24
CA LEU A 159 -46.26 7.37 17.51
C LEU A 159 -46.13 8.89 17.33
N TYR A 160 -45.29 9.34 16.39
CA TYR A 160 -45.13 10.75 16.06
C TYR A 160 -46.39 11.34 15.39
N GLN A 161 -47.08 10.58 14.53
CA GLN A 161 -48.37 10.98 13.95
C GLN A 161 -49.47 11.07 15.02
N ASP A 162 -49.52 10.12 15.94
CA ASP A 162 -50.45 10.14 17.08
C ASP A 162 -50.17 11.33 18.01
N TRP A 163 -48.89 11.67 18.21
CA TRP A 163 -48.46 12.85 18.97
C TRP A 163 -48.90 14.16 18.30
N LEU A 164 -48.68 14.30 16.98
CA LEU A 164 -49.09 15.49 16.21
C LEU A 164 -50.62 15.71 16.21
N THR A 165 -51.40 14.64 16.31
CA THR A 165 -52.87 14.70 16.27
C THR A 165 -53.49 14.93 17.65
N ASN A 166 -52.94 14.31 18.69
CA ASN A 166 -53.54 14.31 20.04
C ASN A 166 -52.81 15.23 21.05
N ASN A 167 -51.73 15.89 20.66
CA ASN A 167 -50.95 16.82 21.49
C ASN A 167 -50.52 16.22 22.85
N ALA A 168 -50.18 14.93 22.85
CA ALA A 168 -49.91 14.16 24.05
C ALA A 168 -48.45 14.35 24.54
N THR A 169 -48.25 15.03 25.66
CA THR A 169 -46.91 15.37 26.19
C THR A 169 -46.12 14.19 26.78
N GLU A 170 -46.77 13.07 27.08
CA GLU A 170 -46.15 11.99 27.90
C GLU A 170 -45.15 11.09 27.14
N ASN A 171 -45.09 11.12 25.80
CA ASN A 171 -44.33 10.15 25.00
C ASN A 171 -43.16 10.72 24.17
N GLU A 172 -42.85 12.02 24.25
CA GLU A 172 -41.85 12.68 23.37
C GLU A 172 -40.45 12.05 23.45
N ASN A 173 -40.00 11.71 24.67
CA ASN A 173 -38.69 11.10 24.88
C ASN A 173 -38.61 9.67 24.31
N GLU A 174 -39.70 8.88 24.39
CA GLU A 174 -39.76 7.55 23.79
C GLU A 174 -39.68 7.65 22.26
N ILE A 175 -40.44 8.59 21.67
CA ILE A 175 -40.44 8.81 20.22
C ILE A 175 -39.06 9.25 19.73
N MET A 176 -38.43 10.20 20.43
CA MET A 176 -37.07 10.67 20.10
C MET A 176 -36.06 9.52 20.18
N HIS A 177 -36.11 8.71 21.24
CA HIS A 177 -35.24 7.54 21.39
C HIS A 177 -35.44 6.54 20.24
N LEU A 178 -36.68 6.28 19.82
CA LEU A 178 -36.97 5.39 18.70
C LEU A 178 -36.43 5.93 17.36
N PHE A 179 -36.52 7.23 17.11
CA PHE A 179 -35.91 7.84 15.91
C PHE A 179 -34.39 7.75 15.92
N LEU A 180 -33.73 8.04 17.06
CA LEU A 180 -32.28 7.92 17.19
C LEU A 180 -31.82 6.47 16.98
N LYS A 181 -32.51 5.51 17.60
CA LYS A 181 -32.24 4.09 17.43
C LYS A 181 -32.40 3.63 15.98
N ALA A 182 -33.50 4.04 15.32
CA ALA A 182 -33.74 3.69 13.92
C ALA A 182 -32.66 4.29 12.99
N THR A 183 -32.23 5.51 13.28
CA THR A 183 -31.16 6.20 12.55
C THR A 183 -29.84 5.45 12.68
N GLU A 184 -29.48 5.01 13.89
CA GLU A 184 -28.29 4.21 14.15
C GLU A 184 -28.33 2.86 13.41
N GLU A 185 -29.45 2.13 13.49
CA GLU A 185 -29.63 0.85 12.79
C GLU A 185 -29.51 1.00 11.26
N MET A 186 -30.21 1.99 10.67
CA MET A 186 -30.17 2.23 9.23
C MET A 186 -28.82 2.76 8.76
N SER A 187 -28.17 3.62 9.56
CA SER A 187 -26.82 4.13 9.31
C SER A 187 -25.81 3.01 9.21
N ASN A 188 -25.74 2.15 10.24
CA ASN A 188 -24.81 1.02 10.27
C ASN A 188 -24.99 0.08 9.08
N SER A 189 -26.24 -0.27 8.75
CA SER A 189 -26.54 -1.10 7.59
C SER A 189 -26.19 -0.43 6.26
N SER A 190 -26.39 0.90 6.14
CA SER A 190 -26.02 1.63 4.92
C SER A 190 -24.50 1.76 4.75
N VAL A 191 -23.77 1.93 5.85
CA VAL A 191 -22.29 1.96 5.87
C VAL A 191 -21.72 0.61 5.44
N GLU A 192 -22.35 -0.50 5.84
CA GLU A 192 -21.97 -1.84 5.38
C GLU A 192 -22.26 -2.04 3.87
N ASN A 193 -23.39 -1.52 3.38
CA ASN A 193 -23.82 -1.70 1.99
C ASN A 193 -23.21 -0.69 0.98
N LEU A 194 -22.52 0.35 1.46
CA LEU A 194 -21.76 1.30 0.63
C LEU A 194 -20.64 0.63 -0.20
N ALA A 195 -20.18 -0.55 0.22
CA ALA A 195 -19.20 -1.34 -0.52
C ALA A 195 -19.82 -2.02 -1.75
N LYS A 196 -19.96 -1.26 -2.85
CA LYS A 196 -20.37 -1.82 -4.15
C LYS A 196 -19.20 -2.56 -4.82
N PHE A 197 -19.43 -3.81 -5.23
CA PHE A 197 -18.46 -4.61 -5.96
C PHE A 197 -18.84 -4.75 -7.43
N ASP A 198 -18.00 -4.24 -8.33
CA ASP A 198 -18.17 -4.46 -9.76
C ASP A 198 -17.63 -5.85 -10.16
N LEU A 199 -18.50 -6.86 -10.05
CA LEU A 199 -18.18 -8.25 -10.41
C LEU A 199 -17.73 -8.38 -11.87
N TYR A 200 -18.26 -7.53 -12.75
CA TYR A 200 -17.92 -7.55 -14.16
C TYR A 200 -16.44 -7.19 -14.37
N LEU A 201 -16.00 -6.07 -13.79
CA LEU A 201 -14.61 -5.63 -13.81
C LEU A 201 -13.65 -6.65 -13.20
N MET A 202 -14.00 -7.20 -12.04
CA MET A 202 -13.16 -8.18 -11.35
C MET A 202 -12.97 -9.45 -12.19
N ILE A 203 -14.05 -10.00 -12.78
CA ILE A 203 -13.98 -11.19 -13.64
C ILE A 203 -13.16 -10.90 -14.90
N LEU A 204 -13.36 -9.73 -15.54
CA LEU A 204 -12.57 -9.34 -16.71
C LEU A 204 -11.06 -9.29 -16.40
N GLY A 205 -10.68 -8.69 -15.27
CA GLY A 205 -9.30 -8.64 -14.81
C GLY A 205 -8.69 -10.03 -14.58
N ILE A 206 -9.45 -10.96 -14.00
CA ILE A 206 -9.03 -12.36 -13.81
C ILE A 206 -8.80 -13.05 -15.16
N VAL A 207 -9.72 -12.89 -16.12
CA VAL A 207 -9.60 -13.49 -17.45
C VAL A 207 -8.37 -12.97 -18.18
N LEU A 208 -8.13 -11.65 -18.18
CA LEU A 208 -6.95 -11.04 -18.79
C LEU A 208 -5.64 -11.50 -18.11
N SER A 209 -5.64 -11.61 -16.78
CA SER A 209 -4.48 -12.11 -16.02
C SER A 209 -4.17 -13.57 -16.34
N PHE A 210 -5.20 -14.42 -16.49
CA PHE A 210 -5.05 -15.81 -16.91
C PHE A 210 -4.46 -15.91 -18.32
N GLN A 211 -4.90 -15.05 -19.24
CA GLN A 211 -4.34 -15.00 -20.60
C GLN A 211 -2.86 -14.59 -20.59
N LEU A 212 -2.49 -13.55 -19.83
CA LEU A 212 -1.10 -13.11 -19.70
C LEU A 212 -0.20 -14.20 -19.07
N LEU A 213 -0.70 -14.90 -18.07
CA LEU A 213 -0.02 -16.06 -17.50
C LEU A 213 0.24 -17.13 -18.57
N LEU A 214 -0.77 -17.45 -19.39
CA LEU A 214 -0.61 -18.45 -20.43
C LEU A 214 0.43 -18.02 -21.46
N ILE A 215 0.40 -16.76 -21.93
CA ILE A 215 1.37 -16.22 -22.90
C ILE A 215 2.80 -16.27 -22.33
N SER A 216 2.99 -15.79 -21.10
CA SER A 216 4.31 -15.80 -20.46
C SER A 216 4.82 -17.22 -20.20
N ALA A 217 3.94 -18.15 -19.84
CA ALA A 217 4.26 -19.58 -19.74
C ALA A 217 4.70 -20.14 -21.10
N ILE A 218 4.02 -19.76 -22.19
CA ILE A 218 4.35 -20.18 -23.56
C ILE A 218 5.67 -19.58 -24.06
N GLU A 219 5.96 -18.31 -23.79
CA GLU A 219 7.25 -17.71 -24.13
C GLU A 219 8.39 -18.35 -23.33
N CYS A 220 8.15 -18.63 -22.03
CA CYS A 220 9.09 -19.41 -21.24
C CYS A 220 9.28 -20.83 -21.81
N GLN A 221 8.23 -21.43 -22.36
CA GLN A 221 8.19 -22.74 -23.01
C GLN A 221 8.93 -22.76 -24.37
N ARG A 222 8.79 -21.71 -25.21
CA ARG A 222 9.49 -21.53 -26.50
C ARG A 222 11.01 -21.61 -26.35
N LEU A 223 11.53 -21.23 -25.19
CA LEU A 223 12.95 -21.15 -24.92
C LEU A 223 13.51 -22.42 -24.24
N VAL A 224 12.63 -23.37 -23.89
CA VAL A 224 12.95 -24.66 -23.24
C VAL A 224 12.63 -25.87 -24.15
N ASN A 225 12.25 -25.65 -25.42
CA ASN A 225 11.84 -26.70 -26.37
C ASN A 225 10.71 -27.60 -25.82
N TRP A 226 9.75 -26.96 -25.17
CA TRP A 226 8.55 -27.59 -24.66
C TRP A 226 7.40 -27.20 -25.59
N GLN A 227 6.42 -28.05 -25.82
CA GLN A 227 5.40 -27.72 -26.81
C GLN A 227 3.98 -28.28 -26.40
N SER A 228 2.85 -27.81 -26.99
CA SER A 228 1.47 -27.83 -26.37
C SER A 228 0.35 -28.40 -27.30
N THR A 229 -0.77 -28.90 -26.73
CA THR A 229 -1.86 -29.65 -27.43
C THR A 229 -3.04 -28.78 -27.91
N ARG A 230 -3.69 -29.17 -29.03
CA ARG A 230 -4.85 -28.52 -29.69
C ARG A 230 -5.99 -28.07 -28.75
N LEU A 231 -6.18 -28.77 -27.62
CA LEU A 231 -7.23 -28.48 -26.64
C LEU A 231 -7.04 -27.15 -25.90
N VAL A 232 -5.80 -26.77 -25.58
CA VAL A 232 -5.50 -25.50 -24.90
C VAL A 232 -5.81 -24.32 -25.82
N TYR A 233 -5.52 -24.45 -27.11
CA TYR A 233 -5.77 -23.42 -28.12
C TYR A 233 -7.26 -23.18 -28.35
N SER A 234 -8.05 -24.26 -28.51
CA SER A 234 -9.50 -24.16 -28.64
C SER A 234 -10.12 -23.59 -27.37
N PHE A 235 -9.62 -23.98 -26.20
CA PHE A 235 -10.10 -23.44 -24.92
C PHE A 235 -9.82 -21.94 -24.81
N VAL A 236 -8.61 -21.48 -25.13
CA VAL A 236 -8.27 -20.05 -25.09
C VAL A 236 -9.15 -19.25 -26.04
N ILE A 237 -9.21 -19.65 -27.32
CA ILE A 237 -10.02 -18.99 -28.37
C ILE A 237 -11.49 -18.92 -27.98
N VAL A 238 -12.06 -20.03 -27.50
CA VAL A 238 -13.46 -20.09 -27.07
C VAL A 238 -13.68 -19.20 -25.85
N VAL A 239 -12.80 -19.22 -24.85
CA VAL A 239 -12.94 -18.42 -23.63
C VAL A 239 -12.83 -16.92 -23.91
N GLY A 240 -11.92 -16.46 -24.75
CA GLY A 240 -11.85 -15.02 -25.06
C GLY A 240 -12.96 -14.53 -25.99
N VAL A 241 -13.37 -15.32 -26.99
CA VAL A 241 -14.56 -14.98 -27.80
C VAL A 241 -15.80 -14.94 -26.91
N PHE A 242 -16.00 -15.94 -26.06
CA PHE A 242 -17.08 -15.97 -25.08
C PHE A 242 -17.02 -14.78 -24.12
N SER A 243 -15.83 -14.44 -23.58
CA SER A 243 -15.64 -13.29 -22.70
C SER A 243 -15.96 -11.95 -23.40
N THR A 244 -15.61 -11.79 -24.68
CA THR A 244 -15.98 -10.59 -25.46
C THR A 244 -17.49 -10.52 -25.73
N ILE A 245 -18.14 -11.65 -26.04
CA ILE A 245 -19.60 -11.71 -26.21
C ILE A 245 -20.30 -11.39 -24.88
N CYS A 246 -19.82 -11.94 -23.77
CA CYS A 246 -20.32 -11.62 -22.44
C CYS A 246 -20.10 -10.14 -22.09
N HIS A 247 -18.95 -9.52 -22.40
CA HIS A 247 -18.75 -8.08 -22.19
C HIS A 247 -19.79 -7.24 -22.92
N VAL A 248 -19.97 -7.51 -24.22
CA VAL A 248 -20.91 -6.76 -25.06
C VAL A 248 -22.35 -6.98 -24.60
N LEU A 249 -22.74 -8.22 -24.30
CA LEU A 249 -24.08 -8.52 -23.76
C LEU A 249 -24.29 -7.89 -22.38
N THR A 250 -23.29 -7.90 -21.49
CA THR A 250 -23.38 -7.28 -20.17
C THR A 250 -23.54 -5.76 -20.26
N CYS A 251 -22.74 -5.07 -21.08
CA CYS A 251 -22.94 -3.62 -21.29
C CYS A 251 -24.24 -3.27 -22.04
N LEU A 252 -24.86 -4.21 -22.75
CA LEU A 252 -26.16 -4.02 -23.42
C LEU A 252 -27.37 -4.36 -22.53
N MET A 253 -27.21 -5.23 -21.53
CA MET A 253 -28.31 -5.82 -20.75
C MET A 253 -28.32 -5.41 -19.28
N ILE A 254 -27.19 -5.00 -18.69
CA ILE A 254 -27.11 -4.64 -17.26
C ILE A 254 -27.14 -3.12 -17.13
N ASP A 255 -28.17 -2.62 -16.44
CA ASP A 255 -28.32 -1.21 -16.07
C ASP A 255 -27.04 -0.65 -15.40
N ASN A 256 -26.47 0.37 -16.04
CA ASN A 256 -25.85 1.62 -15.55
C ASN A 256 -24.94 1.67 -14.30
N GLU A 257 -24.56 0.57 -13.63
CA GLU A 257 -23.74 0.64 -12.40
C GLU A 257 -22.25 0.30 -12.57
N SER A 258 -21.82 -0.25 -13.71
CA SER A 258 -20.40 -0.59 -13.93
C SER A 258 -19.61 0.55 -14.57
N GLY A 259 -18.43 0.87 -14.03
CA GLY A 259 -17.65 2.05 -14.41
C GLY A 259 -17.10 2.05 -15.86
N ILE A 260 -17.11 0.90 -16.55
CA ILE A 260 -16.69 0.78 -17.95
C ILE A 260 -17.84 1.01 -18.93
N CYS A 261 -19.07 0.66 -18.56
CA CYS A 261 -20.25 0.93 -19.39
C CYS A 261 -20.71 2.37 -19.07
N LEU A 262 -19.92 3.38 -19.49
CA LEU A 262 -20.24 4.80 -19.26
C LEU A 262 -21.59 5.22 -19.89
N ASN A 263 -22.20 6.30 -19.41
CA ASN A 263 -23.50 6.82 -19.86
C ASN A 263 -23.44 7.61 -21.20
N GLY A 264 -24.47 7.52 -22.06
CA GLY A 264 -24.68 8.40 -23.23
C GLY A 264 -24.77 7.70 -24.60
N HIS A 265 -24.62 8.44 -25.72
CA HIS A 265 -24.51 7.87 -27.10
C HIS A 265 -23.06 7.59 -27.56
N VAL A 266 -22.07 8.07 -26.80
CA VAL A 266 -20.62 7.77 -26.88
C VAL A 266 -20.16 6.39 -26.30
N PRO A 267 -20.90 5.69 -25.41
CA PRO A 267 -20.50 4.44 -24.75
C PRO A 267 -20.32 3.26 -25.68
N VAL A 268 -21.15 3.14 -26.71
CA VAL A 268 -21.11 1.99 -27.61
C VAL A 268 -19.80 1.97 -28.38
N VAL A 269 -19.30 3.13 -28.81
CA VAL A 269 -18.02 3.24 -29.54
C VAL A 269 -16.83 2.96 -28.62
N TYR A 270 -16.85 3.42 -27.37
CA TYR A 270 -15.78 3.14 -26.40
C TYR A 270 -15.79 1.69 -25.93
N SER A 271 -16.95 1.12 -25.63
CA SER A 271 -17.11 -0.29 -25.28
C SER A 271 -16.75 -1.20 -26.47
N LEU A 272 -17.15 -0.85 -27.70
CA LEU A 272 -16.70 -1.53 -28.92
C LEU A 272 -15.20 -1.38 -29.13
N GLY A 273 -14.62 -0.20 -28.88
CA GLY A 273 -13.18 0.04 -29.01
C GLY A 273 -12.34 -0.74 -27.99
N LEU A 274 -12.80 -0.80 -26.74
CA LEU A 274 -12.17 -1.61 -25.69
C LEU A 274 -12.36 -3.10 -25.96
N SER A 275 -13.55 -3.52 -26.39
CA SER A 275 -13.82 -4.90 -26.81
C SER A 275 -12.98 -5.32 -28.01
N LEU A 276 -12.81 -4.41 -28.98
CA LEU A 276 -11.98 -4.62 -30.16
C LEU A 276 -10.50 -4.66 -29.78
N LEU A 277 -10.04 -3.83 -28.83
CA LEU A 277 -8.68 -3.90 -28.30
C LEU A 277 -8.43 -5.23 -27.58
N ILE A 278 -9.36 -5.65 -26.71
CA ILE A 278 -9.32 -6.95 -26.03
C ILE A 278 -9.30 -8.08 -27.07
N LEU A 279 -10.15 -8.02 -28.09
CA LEU A 279 -10.22 -8.99 -29.18
C LEU A 279 -8.94 -9.00 -30.03
N ILE A 280 -8.36 -7.84 -30.36
CA ILE A 280 -7.12 -7.73 -31.14
C ILE A 280 -5.96 -8.30 -30.34
N LEU A 281 -5.82 -7.92 -29.06
CA LEU A 281 -4.82 -8.49 -28.16
C LEU A 281 -5.00 -10.02 -28.14
N PHE A 282 -6.22 -10.48 -27.95
CA PHE A 282 -6.57 -11.88 -27.90
C PHE A 282 -6.27 -12.66 -29.19
N VAL A 283 -6.64 -12.14 -30.36
CA VAL A 283 -6.37 -12.75 -31.67
C VAL A 283 -4.88 -12.74 -31.97
N THR A 284 -4.17 -11.65 -31.64
CA THR A 284 -2.70 -11.58 -31.78
C THR A 284 -2.02 -12.64 -30.90
N ASN A 285 -2.50 -12.82 -29.67
CA ASN A 285 -2.03 -13.86 -28.76
C ASN A 285 -2.28 -15.26 -29.35
N CYS A 286 -3.48 -15.52 -29.88
CA CYS A 286 -3.83 -16.79 -30.52
C CYS A 286 -3.03 -17.06 -31.81
N HIS A 287 -2.71 -16.03 -32.58
CA HIS A 287 -1.89 -16.13 -33.77
C HIS A 287 -0.44 -16.50 -33.43
N LEU A 288 0.14 -15.89 -32.39
CA LEU A 288 1.45 -16.25 -31.85
C LEU A 288 1.50 -17.71 -31.36
N LEU A 289 0.41 -18.18 -30.76
CA LEU A 289 0.19 -19.57 -30.32
C LEU A 289 0.15 -20.57 -31.50
N CYS A 290 -0.48 -20.20 -32.62
CA CYS A 290 -0.74 -21.10 -33.75
C CYS A 290 0.52 -21.62 -34.47
N ASN A 291 1.68 -20.97 -34.30
CA ASN A 291 2.76 -21.14 -35.26
C ASN A 291 3.79 -22.25 -34.98
N ARG A 292 3.96 -22.87 -33.78
CA ARG A 292 4.96 -23.97 -33.56
C ARG A 292 4.74 -24.98 -32.38
N THR A 293 4.53 -26.26 -32.76
CA THR A 293 4.89 -27.64 -32.25
C THR A 293 4.47 -28.21 -30.83
N GLU A 294 4.77 -29.53 -30.53
CA GLU A 294 4.32 -30.64 -29.51
C GLU A 294 4.87 -30.97 -28.01
N PHE A 295 4.39 -31.94 -27.21
CA PHE A 295 4.74 -32.02 -25.74
C PHE A 295 5.77 -33.09 -25.26
N ARG A 296 6.74 -32.77 -24.37
CA ARG A 296 7.44 -33.73 -23.45
C ARG A 296 7.90 -33.13 -22.10
N LEU A 297 7.46 -33.71 -20.97
CA LEU A 297 7.89 -33.41 -19.59
C LEU A 297 9.32 -33.94 -19.31
N LYS A 298 10.25 -33.07 -18.88
CA LYS A 298 11.55 -33.49 -18.31
C LYS A 298 11.47 -33.68 -16.79
N LYS A 299 12.40 -34.51 -16.29
CA LYS A 299 12.58 -34.99 -14.91
C LYS A 299 12.42 -33.89 -13.84
N LEU A 300 11.78 -34.23 -12.71
CA LEU A 300 11.63 -33.39 -11.52
C LEU A 300 13.00 -32.83 -11.06
N GLY A 301 13.03 -31.55 -10.68
CA GLY A 301 14.24 -30.81 -10.30
C GLY A 301 14.86 -31.23 -8.96
N SER A 302 15.91 -30.54 -8.55
CA SER A 302 16.55 -30.74 -7.22
C SER A 302 15.56 -30.42 -6.08
N VAL A 303 15.83 -30.89 -4.86
CA VAL A 303 14.97 -30.62 -3.69
C VAL A 303 14.76 -29.11 -3.46
N ALA A 304 15.79 -28.29 -3.69
CA ALA A 304 15.69 -26.83 -3.60
C ALA A 304 14.75 -26.23 -4.67
N GLU A 305 14.76 -26.78 -5.88
CA GLU A 305 13.87 -26.33 -6.98
C GLU A 305 12.42 -26.73 -6.73
N ILE A 306 12.19 -27.94 -6.21
CA ILE A 306 10.86 -28.39 -5.78
C ILE A 306 10.33 -27.47 -4.68
N PHE A 307 11.16 -27.14 -3.68
CA PHE A 307 10.80 -26.25 -2.58
C PHE A 307 10.46 -24.82 -3.07
N LEU A 308 11.24 -24.28 -4.01
CA LEU A 308 10.97 -22.97 -4.60
C LEU A 308 9.60 -22.92 -5.30
N LEU A 309 9.28 -23.95 -6.09
CA LEU A 309 8.01 -24.03 -6.81
C LEU A 309 6.83 -24.28 -5.86
N SER A 310 6.92 -25.30 -5.01
CA SER A 310 5.85 -25.66 -4.08
C SER A 310 5.64 -24.57 -3.04
N GLY A 311 6.71 -23.96 -2.51
CA GLY A 311 6.64 -22.84 -1.58
C GLY A 311 5.94 -21.62 -2.19
N SER A 312 6.19 -21.30 -3.45
CA SER A 312 5.54 -20.17 -4.12
C SER A 312 4.05 -20.41 -4.35
N LEU A 313 3.67 -21.64 -4.71
CA LEU A 313 2.26 -22.03 -4.84
C LEU A 313 1.54 -22.03 -3.48
N LEU A 314 2.14 -22.65 -2.47
CA LEU A 314 1.58 -22.69 -1.11
C LEU A 314 1.43 -21.29 -0.53
N HIS A 315 2.41 -20.41 -0.76
CA HIS A 315 2.30 -19.01 -0.37
C HIS A 315 1.10 -18.33 -1.03
N ALA A 316 0.91 -18.48 -2.34
CA ALA A 316 -0.23 -17.89 -3.04
C ALA A 316 -1.58 -18.36 -2.47
N PHE A 317 -1.70 -19.65 -2.08
CA PHE A 317 -2.90 -20.14 -1.40
C PHE A 317 -3.03 -19.66 0.04
N SER A 318 -1.91 -19.50 0.77
CA SER A 318 -1.92 -19.01 2.15
C SER A 318 -2.47 -17.59 2.27
N LEU A 319 -2.37 -16.78 1.21
CA LEU A 319 -2.95 -15.43 1.14
C LEU A 319 -4.49 -15.41 1.21
N GLY A 320 -5.17 -16.56 1.29
CA GLY A 320 -6.59 -16.63 1.63
C GLY A 320 -6.92 -16.39 3.09
N ALA A 321 -5.93 -16.39 3.99
CA ALA A 321 -6.10 -16.07 5.39
C ALA A 321 -5.54 -14.68 5.71
N SER A 322 -6.34 -13.83 6.37
CA SER A 322 -5.93 -12.44 6.71
C SER A 322 -4.64 -12.41 7.54
N SER A 323 -4.52 -13.29 8.52
CA SER A 323 -3.30 -13.41 9.35
C SER A 323 -2.04 -13.74 8.56
N PHE A 324 -2.14 -14.53 7.47
CA PHE A 324 -0.99 -14.82 6.60
C PHE A 324 -0.64 -13.65 5.69
N VAL A 325 -1.61 -12.77 5.38
CA VAL A 325 -1.34 -11.52 4.67
C VAL A 325 -0.68 -10.49 5.60
N GLU A 326 -1.15 -10.36 6.84
CA GLU A 326 -0.57 -9.46 7.86
C GLU A 326 0.87 -9.88 8.21
N GLU A 327 1.08 -11.19 8.40
CA GLU A 327 2.37 -11.77 8.84
C GLU A 327 3.20 -12.36 7.68
N GLU A 328 2.94 -11.93 6.44
CA GLU A 328 3.57 -12.47 5.23
C GLU A 328 5.11 -12.48 5.28
N HIS A 329 5.68 -11.47 5.93
CA HIS A 329 7.12 -11.34 6.17
C HIS A 329 7.73 -12.58 6.86
N GLN A 330 7.01 -13.24 7.78
CA GLN A 330 7.50 -14.45 8.44
C GLN A 330 7.66 -15.60 7.44
N THR A 331 6.75 -15.69 6.46
CA THR A 331 6.81 -16.70 5.41
C THR A 331 8.08 -16.55 4.58
N TYR A 332 8.40 -15.32 4.14
CA TYR A 332 9.62 -15.05 3.38
C TYR A 332 10.89 -15.28 4.21
N TYR A 333 10.91 -14.91 5.49
CA TYR A 333 12.02 -15.20 6.39
C TYR A 333 12.26 -16.70 6.57
N TYR A 334 11.19 -17.50 6.68
CA TYR A 334 11.29 -18.95 6.77
C TYR A 334 11.77 -19.55 5.44
N PHE A 335 11.20 -19.09 4.32
CA PHE A 335 11.52 -19.55 2.98
C PHE A 335 12.98 -19.34 2.61
N ILE A 336 13.52 -18.15 2.86
CA ILE A 336 14.89 -17.84 2.43
C ILE A 336 15.95 -18.57 3.27
N ASN A 337 15.71 -18.76 4.57
CA ASN A 337 16.59 -19.56 5.43
C ASN A 337 16.53 -21.04 5.06
N THR A 338 15.33 -21.57 4.78
CA THR A 338 15.17 -22.95 4.33
C THR A 338 15.85 -23.19 2.98
N LEU A 339 15.73 -22.25 2.04
CA LEU A 339 16.44 -22.32 0.77
C LEU A 339 17.96 -22.33 0.96
N ALA A 340 18.49 -21.48 1.85
CA ALA A 340 19.92 -21.46 2.16
C ALA A 340 20.39 -22.80 2.74
N LEU A 341 19.61 -23.44 3.62
CA LEU A 341 19.91 -24.77 4.15
C LEU A 341 19.91 -25.86 3.06
N LEU A 342 18.93 -25.84 2.14
CA LEU A 342 18.87 -26.80 1.04
C LEU A 342 20.05 -26.63 0.07
N LEU A 343 20.44 -25.39 -0.25
CA LEU A 343 21.62 -25.10 -1.06
C LEU A 343 22.94 -25.49 -0.36
N MET A 344 22.97 -25.43 0.97
CA MET A 344 24.11 -25.89 1.75
C MET A 344 24.24 -27.41 1.66
N TYR A 345 23.12 -28.13 1.79
CA TYR A 345 23.07 -29.59 1.66
C TYR A 345 23.45 -30.08 0.26
N GLY A 346 22.97 -29.39 -0.80
CA GLY A 346 23.26 -29.72 -2.19
C GLY A 346 24.68 -29.36 -2.67
N SER A 347 25.49 -28.69 -1.84
CA SER A 347 26.79 -28.17 -2.27
C SER A 347 27.92 -29.21 -2.26
N THR A 348 28.66 -29.28 -3.37
CA THR A 348 29.88 -30.12 -3.50
C THR A 348 31.07 -29.59 -2.69
N ARG A 349 31.15 -28.26 -2.45
CA ARG A 349 32.22 -27.62 -1.66
C ARG A 349 31.74 -27.29 -0.24
N ARG A 350 31.44 -28.32 0.56
CA ARG A 350 30.73 -28.22 1.85
C ARG A 350 31.26 -27.12 2.79
N ARG A 351 32.58 -27.01 3.03
CA ARG A 351 33.11 -26.04 4.02
C ARG A 351 32.97 -24.57 3.59
N LYS A 352 33.34 -24.22 2.36
CA LYS A 352 33.24 -22.83 1.86
C LYS A 352 31.77 -22.41 1.73
N SER A 353 30.92 -23.30 1.22
CA SER A 353 29.49 -23.06 1.09
C SER A 353 28.80 -22.93 2.45
N ALA A 354 29.17 -23.76 3.43
CA ALA A 354 28.63 -23.65 4.79
C ALA A 354 28.97 -22.30 5.43
N ILE A 355 30.23 -21.84 5.37
CA ILE A 355 30.61 -20.52 5.92
C ILE A 355 29.82 -19.40 5.26
N SER A 356 29.70 -19.42 3.92
CA SER A 356 28.96 -18.39 3.17
C SER A 356 27.46 -18.38 3.54
N LEU A 357 26.82 -19.55 3.57
CA LEU A 357 25.38 -19.68 3.81
C LEU A 357 25.00 -19.49 5.29
N ILE A 358 25.89 -19.86 6.24
CA ILE A 358 25.72 -19.51 7.66
C ILE A 358 25.84 -17.99 7.84
N GLY A 359 26.81 -17.35 7.18
CA GLY A 359 26.92 -15.89 7.16
C GLY A 359 25.67 -15.23 6.58
N PHE A 360 25.12 -15.77 5.49
CA PHE A 360 23.87 -15.31 4.89
C PHE A 360 22.69 -15.39 5.87
N MET A 361 22.46 -16.56 6.49
CA MET A 361 21.39 -16.74 7.48
C MET A 361 21.57 -15.84 8.71
N GLY A 362 22.81 -15.63 9.15
CA GLY A 362 23.15 -14.68 10.22
C GLY A 362 22.75 -13.24 9.85
N LEU A 363 23.07 -12.78 8.65
CA LEU A 363 22.65 -11.46 8.16
C LEU A 363 21.14 -11.34 8.03
N VAL A 364 20.45 -12.38 7.55
CA VAL A 364 18.97 -12.39 7.50
C VAL A 364 18.37 -12.29 8.91
N ARG A 365 18.97 -12.98 9.89
CA ARG A 365 18.53 -12.91 11.30
C ARG A 365 18.69 -11.50 11.89
N VAL A 366 19.83 -10.85 11.65
CA VAL A 366 20.06 -9.46 12.10
C VAL A 366 19.11 -8.50 11.39
N SER A 367 18.97 -8.64 10.08
CA SER A 367 18.11 -7.77 9.25
C SER A 367 16.62 -7.90 9.60
N ARG A 368 16.17 -9.07 10.06
CA ARG A 368 14.80 -9.30 10.54
C ARG A 368 14.43 -8.41 11.74
N CYS A 369 15.37 -8.14 12.64
CA CYS A 369 15.13 -7.31 13.82
C CYS A 369 15.41 -5.81 13.55
N TRP A 370 15.69 -5.45 12.29
CA TRP A 370 16.06 -4.09 11.93
C TRP A 370 14.85 -3.15 11.93
N ASN A 371 13.79 -3.58 11.24
CA ASN A 371 12.48 -2.94 11.21
C ASN A 371 11.43 -4.00 11.49
N GLN A 372 10.67 -3.85 12.57
CA GLN A 372 9.63 -4.81 12.90
C GLN A 372 8.39 -4.59 12.03
N THR A 373 7.97 -5.66 11.35
CA THR A 373 6.80 -5.70 10.46
C THR A 373 5.72 -6.62 11.00
N GLY A 374 4.49 -6.47 10.52
CA GLY A 374 3.32 -7.20 11.01
C GLY A 374 2.68 -6.54 12.23
N ASP A 375 1.66 -7.20 12.74
CA ASP A 375 0.79 -6.67 13.78
C ASP A 375 1.04 -7.34 15.12
N LYS A 376 1.40 -8.63 15.12
CA LYS A 376 1.52 -9.42 16.35
C LYS A 376 2.64 -8.94 17.27
N TRP A 377 3.69 -8.36 16.69
CA TRP A 377 4.92 -7.99 17.39
C TRP A 377 5.26 -6.51 17.24
N ILE A 378 4.27 -5.68 16.88
CA ILE A 378 4.52 -4.27 16.59
C ILE A 378 5.00 -3.48 17.81
N ASN A 379 4.66 -3.93 19.02
CA ASN A 379 5.04 -3.28 20.28
C ASN A 379 6.41 -3.74 20.81
N GLU A 380 7.07 -4.68 20.15
CA GLU A 380 8.39 -5.16 20.57
C GLU A 380 9.47 -4.17 20.09
N PRO A 381 10.49 -3.88 20.91
CA PRO A 381 11.52 -2.93 20.55
C PRO A 381 12.34 -3.43 19.36
N ASP A 382 12.55 -2.55 18.38
CA ASP A 382 13.39 -2.83 17.21
C ASP A 382 14.63 -1.92 17.12
N VAL A 383 15.57 -2.26 16.24
CA VAL A 383 16.81 -1.50 16.08
C VAL A 383 16.54 -0.09 15.57
N LYS A 384 15.52 0.08 14.72
CA LYS A 384 15.08 1.36 14.20
C LYS A 384 14.65 2.31 15.33
N GLU A 385 13.77 1.89 16.23
CA GLU A 385 13.30 2.70 17.36
C GLU A 385 14.47 3.14 18.25
N TRP A 386 15.36 2.19 18.56
CA TRP A 386 16.55 2.49 19.34
C TRP A 386 17.45 3.52 18.65
N LEU A 387 17.74 3.35 17.35
CA LEU A 387 18.60 4.26 16.59
C LEU A 387 17.98 5.66 16.41
N ASN A 388 16.67 5.78 16.24
CA ASN A 388 16.02 7.07 16.03
C ASN A 388 15.73 7.84 17.32
N SER A 389 15.98 7.25 18.49
CA SER A 389 15.83 7.96 19.77
C SER A 389 16.85 9.12 19.89
N ALA A 390 16.42 10.23 20.50
CA ALA A 390 17.26 11.44 20.62
C ALA A 390 18.61 11.17 21.32
N ALA A 391 18.64 10.24 22.28
CA ALA A 391 19.87 9.85 22.98
C ALA A 391 20.89 9.14 22.07
N ASN A 392 20.43 8.49 20.99
CA ASN A 392 21.24 7.60 20.15
C ASN A 392 21.57 8.20 18.78
N GLN A 393 21.36 9.50 18.56
CA GLN A 393 21.67 10.18 17.29
C GLN A 393 23.11 9.97 16.82
N THR A 394 24.08 9.84 17.73
CA THR A 394 25.47 9.53 17.39
C THR A 394 25.62 8.14 16.77
N TYR A 395 24.93 7.13 17.30
CA TYR A 395 24.93 5.77 16.75
C TYR A 395 24.22 5.70 15.40
N LEU A 396 23.13 6.45 15.23
CA LEU A 396 22.48 6.62 13.92
C LEU A 396 23.45 7.21 12.91
N THR A 397 24.17 8.28 13.26
CA THR A 397 25.18 8.91 12.40
C THR A 397 26.27 7.91 12.00
N ILE A 398 26.87 7.21 12.97
CA ILE A 398 27.92 6.21 12.71
C ILE A 398 27.40 5.09 11.80
N SER A 399 26.22 4.53 12.10
CA SER A 399 25.63 3.43 11.32
C SER A 399 25.33 3.86 9.88
N SER A 400 24.79 5.07 9.67
CA SER A 400 24.53 5.62 8.33
C SER A 400 25.80 5.84 7.53
N VAL A 401 26.87 6.36 8.14
CA VAL A 401 28.17 6.57 7.49
C VAL A 401 28.83 5.22 7.12
N VAL A 402 28.80 4.25 8.02
CA VAL A 402 29.28 2.88 7.77
C VAL A 402 28.49 2.25 6.62
N GLY A 403 27.16 2.39 6.63
CA GLY A 403 26.29 1.90 5.56
C GLY A 403 26.63 2.51 4.20
N ALA A 404 26.71 3.83 4.10
CA ALA A 404 27.05 4.54 2.87
C ALA A 404 28.44 4.15 2.34
N THR A 405 29.44 4.04 3.23
CA THR A 405 30.80 3.62 2.87
C THR A 405 30.83 2.17 2.39
N GLY A 406 30.09 1.28 3.07
CA GLY A 406 29.94 -0.12 2.69
C GLY A 406 29.27 -0.29 1.32
N ILE A 407 28.22 0.49 1.04
CA ILE A 407 27.56 0.56 -0.27
C ILE A 407 28.55 0.99 -1.35
N PHE A 408 29.28 2.09 -1.13
CA PHE A 408 30.26 2.61 -2.09
C PHE A 408 31.32 1.55 -2.42
N PHE A 409 31.91 0.92 -1.40
CA PHE A 409 32.95 -0.09 -1.61
C PHE A 409 32.41 -1.34 -2.31
N TRP A 410 31.18 -1.76 -1.98
CA TRP A 410 30.53 -2.87 -2.66
C TRP A 410 30.31 -2.57 -4.15
N ILE A 411 29.81 -1.38 -4.48
CA ILE A 411 29.62 -0.93 -5.87
C ILE A 411 30.96 -0.91 -6.61
N TYR A 412 31.97 -0.25 -6.04
CA TYR A 412 33.32 -0.14 -6.63
C TYR A 412 33.95 -1.51 -6.92
N ARG A 413 33.74 -2.50 -6.04
CA ARG A 413 34.32 -3.84 -6.19
C ARG A 413 33.55 -4.75 -7.15
N ASN A 414 32.23 -4.66 -7.18
CA ASN A 414 31.38 -5.65 -7.85
C ASN A 414 30.80 -5.17 -9.19
N LEU A 415 30.69 -3.86 -9.42
CA LEU A 415 30.11 -3.28 -10.62
C LEU A 415 31.19 -2.65 -11.49
N LYS A 416 31.05 -2.80 -12.81
CA LYS A 416 31.97 -2.21 -13.78
C LYS A 416 31.53 -0.78 -14.08
N LEU A 417 32.21 0.19 -13.47
CA LEU A 417 31.93 1.61 -13.62
C LEU A 417 33.17 2.36 -14.12
N ASN A 418 32.94 3.41 -14.91
CA ASN A 418 34.00 4.33 -15.32
C ASN A 418 34.39 5.21 -14.13
N VAL A 419 35.61 5.78 -14.13
CA VAL A 419 36.10 6.65 -13.06
C VAL A 419 35.12 7.79 -12.72
N MET A 420 34.53 8.42 -13.74
CA MET A 420 33.54 9.48 -13.55
C MET A 420 32.27 8.99 -12.85
N GLN A 421 31.79 7.78 -13.14
CA GLN A 421 30.64 7.19 -12.46
C GLN A 421 30.97 6.82 -11.01
N VAL A 422 32.20 6.38 -10.74
CA VAL A 422 32.67 6.11 -9.36
C VAL A 422 32.68 7.40 -8.54
N ILE A 423 33.24 8.48 -9.09
CA ILE A 423 33.24 9.81 -8.45
C ILE A 423 31.80 10.27 -8.18
N ALA A 424 30.92 10.21 -9.19
CA ALA A 424 29.53 10.60 -9.05
C ALA A 424 28.78 9.76 -8.00
N THR A 425 29.09 8.46 -7.89
CA THR A 425 28.53 7.59 -6.84
C THR A 425 28.95 8.06 -5.45
N GLY A 426 30.24 8.39 -5.27
CA GLY A 426 30.76 8.94 -4.02
C GLY A 426 30.08 10.27 -3.65
N VAL A 427 30.01 11.20 -4.62
CA VAL A 427 29.34 12.50 -4.45
C VAL A 427 27.87 12.33 -4.07
N GLY A 428 27.13 11.45 -4.76
CA GLY A 428 25.71 11.19 -4.48
C GLY A 428 25.45 10.57 -3.09
N LEU A 429 26.33 9.68 -2.62
CA LEU A 429 26.22 9.12 -1.27
C LEU A 429 26.59 10.14 -0.18
N CYS A 430 27.63 10.97 -0.41
CA CYS A 430 27.97 12.06 0.49
C CYS A 430 26.85 13.12 0.57
N ALA A 431 26.26 13.49 -0.58
CA ALA A 431 25.13 14.41 -0.64
C ALA A 431 23.89 13.85 0.06
N THR A 432 23.64 12.53 -0.04
CA THR A 432 22.61 11.84 0.75
C THR A 432 22.85 11.98 2.25
N LEU A 433 24.09 11.83 2.73
CA LEU A 433 24.40 12.03 4.16
C LEU A 433 24.26 13.51 4.57
N ALA A 434 24.68 14.43 3.72
CA ALA A 434 24.51 15.88 3.95
C ALA A 434 23.03 16.28 4.04
N TYR A 435 22.18 15.71 3.17
CA TYR A 435 20.73 15.88 3.24
C TYR A 435 20.16 15.47 4.61
N ARG A 436 20.58 14.32 5.14
CA ARG A 436 20.13 13.84 6.47
C ARG A 436 20.67 14.69 7.61
N ALA A 437 21.89 15.24 7.46
CA ALA A 437 22.43 16.21 8.39
C ALA A 437 21.64 17.52 8.40
N ALA A 438 21.27 18.05 7.22
CA ALA A 438 20.48 19.26 7.07
C ALA A 438 19.09 19.16 7.72
N LEU A 439 18.46 17.97 7.67
CA LEU A 439 17.21 17.68 8.38
C LEU A 439 17.36 17.48 9.89
N GLY A 440 18.58 17.63 10.45
CA GLY A 440 18.83 17.48 11.89
C GLY A 440 18.80 16.02 12.37
N SER A 441 18.94 15.04 11.48
CA SER A 441 18.94 13.62 11.87
C SER A 441 20.26 13.16 12.53
N PHE A 442 21.35 13.91 12.35
CA PHE A 442 22.69 13.55 12.82
C PHE A 442 23.19 14.49 13.92
N SER A 443 24.15 14.01 14.71
CA SER A 443 24.61 14.70 15.92
C SER A 443 25.52 15.91 15.65
N PHE A 444 26.02 16.08 14.42
CA PHE A 444 26.89 17.20 14.07
C PHE A 444 26.10 18.39 13.51
N HIS A 445 26.57 19.60 13.81
CA HIS A 445 25.97 20.83 13.33
C HIS A 445 26.24 21.02 11.83
N TYR A 446 25.19 21.00 11.03
CA TYR A 446 25.21 21.36 9.61
C TYR A 446 24.63 22.76 9.45
N PRO A 447 25.25 23.66 8.66
CA PRO A 447 24.75 25.02 8.47
C PRO A 447 23.31 25.03 7.96
N LEU A 448 22.56 26.12 8.25
CA LEU A 448 21.15 26.33 7.88
C LEU A 448 20.88 26.00 6.41
N SER A 449 20.51 24.75 6.14
CA SER A 449 20.08 24.23 4.85
C SER A 449 18.75 23.51 5.05
N THR A 450 17.86 23.65 4.08
CA THR A 450 16.58 22.94 4.06
C THR A 450 16.70 21.52 3.49
N GLY A 451 17.90 21.08 3.11
CA GLY A 451 18.15 19.78 2.50
C GLY A 451 17.87 19.71 0.99
N ILE A 452 17.20 20.71 0.41
CA ILE A 452 16.78 20.68 -1.00
C ILE A 452 18.00 20.64 -1.93
N VAL A 453 19.04 21.43 -1.64
CA VAL A 453 20.25 21.52 -2.48
C VAL A 453 20.99 20.18 -2.47
N GLU A 454 21.13 19.55 -1.31
CA GLU A 454 21.81 18.28 -1.11
C GLU A 454 21.06 17.14 -1.83
N ALA A 455 19.72 17.13 -1.75
CA ALA A 455 18.90 16.19 -2.50
C ALA A 455 19.06 16.38 -4.02
N VAL A 456 19.07 17.63 -4.50
CA VAL A 456 19.32 17.95 -5.92
C VAL A 456 20.70 17.47 -6.36
N VAL A 457 21.75 17.65 -5.56
CA VAL A 457 23.09 17.11 -5.87
C VAL A 457 23.04 15.60 -6.05
N THR A 458 22.36 14.86 -5.17
CA THR A 458 22.20 13.41 -5.37
C THR A 458 21.43 13.07 -6.64
N TYR A 459 20.33 13.76 -6.97
CA TYR A 459 19.61 13.54 -8.22
C TYR A 459 20.48 13.82 -9.46
N THR A 460 21.28 14.89 -9.44
CA THR A 460 22.21 15.19 -10.54
C THR A 460 23.28 14.12 -10.69
N SER A 461 23.81 13.58 -9.59
CA SER A 461 24.73 12.43 -9.61
C SER A 461 24.07 11.19 -10.22
N VAL A 462 22.82 10.90 -9.87
CA VAL A 462 22.05 9.78 -10.45
C VAL A 462 21.89 9.94 -11.97
N ILE A 463 21.47 11.12 -12.43
CA ILE A 463 21.31 11.43 -13.86
C ILE A 463 22.66 11.31 -14.58
N PHE A 464 23.73 11.85 -14.00
CA PHE A 464 25.06 11.79 -14.57
C PHE A 464 25.56 10.34 -14.72
N ILE A 465 25.37 9.50 -13.69
CA ILE A 465 25.72 8.08 -13.74
C ILE A 465 24.95 7.39 -14.88
N ALA A 466 23.65 7.68 -15.02
CA ALA A 466 22.81 7.12 -16.07
C ALA A 466 23.27 7.49 -17.48
N VAL A 467 23.63 8.76 -17.71
CA VAL A 467 24.04 9.28 -19.04
C VAL A 467 25.47 8.89 -19.41
N SER A 468 26.39 8.81 -18.45
CA SER A 468 27.82 8.54 -18.68
C SER A 468 28.14 7.06 -19.02
N SER A 469 27.14 6.24 -19.32
CA SER A 469 27.23 4.78 -19.31
C SER A 469 27.64 4.15 -20.64
N ARG A 470 28.58 3.20 -20.61
CA ARG A 470 28.80 2.18 -21.67
C ARG A 470 28.17 0.83 -21.32
N GLU A 471 28.15 0.44 -20.04
CA GLU A 471 27.60 -0.83 -19.56
C GLU A 471 26.28 -0.61 -18.82
N ARG A 472 25.16 -0.86 -19.52
CA ARG A 472 23.81 -0.52 -19.05
C ARG A 472 23.43 -1.20 -17.73
N SER A 473 23.76 -2.48 -17.53
CA SER A 473 23.31 -3.23 -16.34
C SER A 473 23.97 -2.76 -15.04
N SER A 474 25.29 -2.60 -15.03
CA SER A 474 26.05 -2.06 -13.88
C SER A 474 25.59 -0.65 -13.52
N THR A 475 25.28 0.15 -14.54
CA THR A 475 24.78 1.53 -14.36
C THR A 475 23.40 1.55 -13.71
N LEU A 476 22.45 0.71 -14.18
CA LEU A 476 21.10 0.66 -13.62
C LEU A 476 21.09 0.24 -12.15
N VAL A 477 21.90 -0.74 -11.77
CA VAL A 477 22.04 -1.14 -10.35
C VAL A 477 22.58 0.02 -9.51
N THR A 478 23.60 0.73 -10.02
CA THR A 478 24.21 1.87 -9.30
C THR A 478 23.23 3.03 -9.14
N VAL A 479 22.54 3.42 -10.21
CA VAL A 479 21.48 4.44 -10.21
C VAL A 479 20.42 4.11 -9.18
N TRP A 480 19.94 2.86 -9.16
CA TRP A 480 18.91 2.41 -8.23
C TRP A 480 19.37 2.52 -6.77
N ILE A 481 20.59 2.05 -6.46
CA ILE A 481 21.12 2.08 -5.09
C ILE A 481 21.30 3.53 -4.62
N VAL A 482 21.88 4.41 -5.43
CA VAL A 482 22.11 5.81 -5.03
C VAL A 482 20.79 6.57 -4.86
N LEU A 483 19.84 6.39 -5.78
CA LEU A 483 18.51 6.99 -5.68
C LEU A 483 17.79 6.52 -4.41
N THR A 484 17.70 5.21 -4.19
CA THR A 484 16.96 4.67 -3.05
C THR A 484 17.66 4.96 -1.71
N SER A 485 18.99 5.14 -1.70
CA SER A 485 19.73 5.61 -0.52
C SER A 485 19.29 7.01 -0.09
N LEU A 486 19.01 7.90 -1.05
CA LEU A 486 18.46 9.22 -0.75
C LEU A 486 17.04 9.11 -0.16
N LEU A 487 16.19 8.28 -0.75
CA LEU A 487 14.77 8.21 -0.40
C LEU A 487 14.50 7.53 0.95
N LYS A 488 15.31 6.51 1.30
CA LYS A 488 15.16 5.77 2.56
C LYS A 488 15.58 6.55 3.79
N ARG A 489 14.92 6.28 4.92
CA ARG A 489 15.32 6.77 6.25
C ARG A 489 16.77 6.37 6.61
N PRO A 490 17.49 7.18 7.43
CA PRO A 490 18.93 7.03 7.64
C PRO A 490 19.36 5.68 8.24
N HIS A 491 18.55 5.06 9.10
CA HIS A 491 18.84 3.75 9.68
C HIS A 491 18.84 2.62 8.63
N ASN A 492 18.17 2.79 7.48
CA ASN A 492 18.10 1.80 6.41
C ASN A 492 19.29 1.84 5.43
N LEU A 493 20.21 2.79 5.56
CA LEU A 493 21.45 2.81 4.77
C LEU A 493 22.35 1.62 5.11
N LEU A 494 22.51 1.31 6.40
CA LEU A 494 23.28 0.15 6.85
C LEU A 494 22.60 -1.17 6.42
N LEU A 495 21.27 -1.21 6.49
CA LEU A 495 20.48 -2.34 6.01
C LEU A 495 20.67 -2.60 4.51
N THR A 496 20.70 -1.55 3.68
CA THR A 496 20.96 -1.68 2.24
C THR A 496 22.33 -2.30 1.98
N TRP A 497 23.36 -1.94 2.76
CA TRP A 497 24.66 -2.63 2.67
C TRP A 497 24.56 -4.10 3.08
N MET A 498 23.82 -4.44 4.14
CA MET A 498 23.59 -5.83 4.54
C MET A 498 22.88 -6.64 3.44
N HIS A 499 21.91 -6.07 2.73
CA HIS A 499 21.27 -6.70 1.57
C HIS A 499 22.28 -7.03 0.45
N LEU A 500 23.19 -6.10 0.13
CA LEU A 500 24.25 -6.31 -0.86
C LEU A 500 25.22 -7.43 -0.42
N LEU A 501 25.54 -7.52 0.87
CA LEU A 501 26.32 -8.62 1.43
C LEU A 501 25.58 -9.96 1.35
N GLN A 502 24.30 -9.99 1.71
CA GLN A 502 23.44 -11.17 1.56
C GLN A 502 23.46 -11.68 0.11
N TYR A 503 23.30 -10.79 -0.87
CA TYR A 503 23.41 -11.13 -2.29
C TYR A 503 24.76 -11.75 -2.65
N SER A 504 25.88 -11.14 -2.23
CA SER A 504 27.23 -11.64 -2.51
C SER A 504 27.48 -13.04 -1.94
N LEU A 505 26.87 -13.37 -0.79
CA LEU A 505 27.02 -14.67 -0.14
C LEU A 505 26.19 -15.77 -0.82
N ILE A 506 24.96 -15.46 -1.27
CA ILE A 506 24.04 -16.48 -1.81
C ILE A 506 24.17 -16.68 -3.34
N ARG A 507 24.51 -15.63 -4.09
CA ARG A 507 24.60 -15.64 -5.57
C ARG A 507 25.39 -16.82 -6.14
N PRO A 508 26.61 -17.15 -5.66
CA PRO A 508 27.40 -18.25 -6.23
C PRO A 508 26.69 -19.60 -6.12
N HIS A 509 25.91 -19.81 -5.05
CA HIS A 509 25.19 -21.05 -4.80
C HIS A 509 23.96 -21.18 -5.69
N LEU A 510 23.18 -20.09 -5.83
CA LEU A 510 22.06 -20.04 -6.78
C LEU A 510 22.54 -20.31 -8.21
N THR A 511 23.67 -19.70 -8.58
CA THR A 511 24.21 -19.81 -9.94
C THR A 511 24.66 -21.22 -10.28
N ALA A 512 25.28 -21.92 -9.30
CA ALA A 512 25.85 -23.24 -9.49
C ALA A 512 24.84 -24.39 -9.39
N GLN A 513 23.79 -24.24 -8.57
CA GLN A 513 22.90 -25.37 -8.21
C GLN A 513 21.51 -25.31 -8.84
N LEU A 514 21.00 -24.13 -9.20
CA LEU A 514 19.63 -23.97 -9.68
C LEU A 514 19.57 -23.78 -11.19
N HIS A 515 18.53 -24.33 -11.82
CA HIS A 515 18.16 -24.02 -13.19
C HIS A 515 17.71 -22.54 -13.32
N PRO A 516 17.97 -21.86 -14.45
CA PRO A 516 17.65 -20.44 -14.64
C PRO A 516 16.27 -19.97 -14.18
N PHE A 517 15.20 -20.72 -14.46
CA PHE A 517 13.85 -20.38 -14.01
C PHE A 517 13.74 -20.25 -12.48
N TYR A 518 14.29 -21.22 -11.74
CA TYR A 518 14.27 -21.22 -10.27
C TYR A 518 15.20 -20.17 -9.68
N LYS A 519 16.26 -19.76 -10.39
CA LYS A 519 17.09 -18.61 -9.96
C LYS A 519 16.25 -17.34 -9.84
N ASN A 520 15.41 -17.06 -10.84
CA ASN A 520 14.57 -15.86 -10.84
C ASN A 520 13.56 -15.88 -9.70
N LEU A 521 12.99 -17.06 -9.41
CA LEU A 521 12.08 -17.24 -8.29
C LEU A 521 12.79 -17.02 -6.94
N ALA A 522 14.03 -17.50 -6.81
CA ALA A 522 14.86 -17.24 -5.63
C ALA A 522 15.17 -15.73 -5.49
N TYR A 523 15.49 -15.02 -6.57
CA TYR A 523 15.69 -13.56 -6.52
C TYR A 523 14.42 -12.81 -6.17
N TYR A 524 13.24 -13.28 -6.61
CA TYR A 524 11.96 -12.74 -6.17
C TYR A 524 11.77 -12.90 -4.66
N TRP A 525 12.03 -14.10 -4.11
CA TRP A 525 11.96 -14.32 -2.66
C TRP A 525 12.95 -13.45 -1.88
N ILE A 526 14.17 -13.27 -2.39
CA ILE A 526 15.15 -12.35 -1.80
C ILE A 526 14.62 -10.91 -1.83
N GLY A 527 14.07 -10.47 -2.96
CA GLY A 527 13.48 -9.14 -3.11
C GLY A 527 12.34 -8.86 -2.13
N MET A 528 11.42 -9.81 -1.96
CA MET A 528 10.33 -9.71 -0.98
C MET A 528 10.85 -9.80 0.46
N THR A 529 11.89 -10.58 0.72
CA THR A 529 12.56 -10.59 2.03
C THR A 529 13.10 -9.19 2.36
N TRP A 530 13.76 -8.53 1.40
CA TRP A 530 14.29 -7.18 1.57
C TRP A 530 13.19 -6.13 1.70
N TYR A 531 12.07 -6.29 0.99
CA TYR A 531 10.89 -5.43 1.12
C TYR A 531 10.44 -5.33 2.58
N PHE A 532 10.26 -6.47 3.25
CA PHE A 532 9.83 -6.50 4.65
C PHE A 532 10.96 -6.10 5.61
N GLN A 533 12.22 -6.47 5.33
CA GLN A 533 13.35 -6.04 6.16
C GLN A 533 13.50 -4.51 6.20
N GLU A 534 13.09 -3.80 5.15
CA GLU A 534 13.08 -2.32 5.08
C GLU A 534 11.96 -1.67 5.91
N GLY A 535 11.05 -2.47 6.48
CA GLY A 535 9.92 -2.00 7.29
C GLY A 535 8.64 -1.79 6.49
N ASN A 536 8.62 -2.13 5.20
CA ASN A 536 7.39 -2.08 4.41
C ASN A 536 6.42 -3.20 4.84
N GLY A 537 5.13 -2.99 4.62
CA GLY A 537 4.09 -3.95 4.93
C GLY A 537 3.03 -4.02 3.83
N ASN A 538 1.95 -4.74 4.10
CA ASN A 538 0.83 -4.89 3.15
C ASN A 538 -0.32 -3.91 3.41
N ASN A 539 -0.18 -3.03 4.41
CA ASN A 539 -1.15 -2.00 4.75
C ASN A 539 -0.75 -0.66 4.11
N LEU A 540 -1.72 0.14 3.69
CA LEU A 540 -1.50 1.49 3.15
C LEU A 540 -0.89 2.44 4.19
N SER A 541 -1.20 2.26 5.48
CA SER A 541 -0.60 3.06 6.55
C SER A 541 0.91 2.85 6.70
N ARG A 542 1.48 1.79 6.14
CA ARG A 542 2.94 1.53 6.21
C ARG A 542 3.73 2.27 5.13
N ILE A 543 3.07 2.94 4.19
CA ILE A 543 3.73 3.71 3.13
C ILE A 543 4.41 4.95 3.75
N ASP A 544 5.73 5.07 3.57
CA ASP A 544 6.48 6.23 4.04
C ASP A 544 6.29 7.42 3.08
N LEU A 545 5.19 8.16 3.25
CA LEU A 545 4.84 9.32 2.42
C LEU A 545 5.97 10.36 2.34
N ALA A 546 6.75 10.53 3.41
CA ALA A 546 7.86 11.48 3.47
C ALA A 546 8.91 11.23 2.36
N SER A 547 9.09 9.97 1.94
CA SER A 547 10.01 9.60 0.85
C SER A 547 9.62 10.19 -0.50
N GLY A 548 8.33 10.44 -0.73
CA GLY A 548 7.80 11.05 -1.95
C GLY A 548 8.10 12.54 -2.09
N TYR A 549 8.42 13.22 -0.98
CA TYR A 549 8.66 14.67 -0.92
C TYR A 549 10.14 15.06 -0.87
N VAL A 550 11.05 14.07 -0.89
CA VAL A 550 12.48 14.31 -0.75
C VAL A 550 12.98 15.24 -1.86
N GLY A 551 13.50 16.42 -1.47
CA GLY A 551 14.05 17.40 -2.40
C GLY A 551 13.04 18.14 -3.28
N LEU A 552 11.73 18.02 -3.03
CA LEU A 552 10.71 18.73 -3.79
C LEU A 552 10.37 20.09 -3.14
N PRO A 553 10.50 21.22 -3.85
CA PRO A 553 10.12 22.53 -3.31
C PRO A 553 8.61 22.75 -3.30
N ASN A 554 7.86 22.07 -4.18
CA ASN A 554 6.42 22.18 -4.34
C ASN A 554 5.82 20.79 -4.60
N TYR A 555 4.55 20.60 -4.21
CA TYR A 555 3.84 19.36 -4.47
C TYR A 555 3.67 19.11 -5.98
N ASN A 556 4.03 17.90 -6.41
CA ASN A 556 3.75 17.38 -7.75
C ASN A 556 3.34 15.91 -7.65
N MET A 557 2.08 15.62 -7.97
CA MET A 557 1.49 14.28 -7.82
C MET A 557 2.31 13.18 -8.52
N PHE A 558 2.80 13.43 -9.74
CA PHE A 558 3.55 12.43 -10.50
C PHE A 558 4.94 12.19 -9.92
N ALA A 559 5.64 13.25 -9.52
CA ALA A 559 6.94 13.13 -8.89
C ALA A 559 6.84 12.41 -7.54
N VAL A 560 5.87 12.81 -6.71
CA VAL A 560 5.61 12.17 -5.40
C VAL A 560 5.29 10.69 -5.59
N GLY A 561 4.37 10.35 -6.50
CA GLY A 561 4.01 8.95 -6.77
C GLY A 561 5.18 8.10 -7.28
N PHE A 562 6.03 8.66 -8.15
CA PHE A 562 7.23 7.97 -8.65
C PHE A 562 8.28 7.74 -7.56
N LEU A 563 8.63 8.77 -6.79
CA LEU A 563 9.61 8.68 -5.70
C LEU A 563 9.13 7.72 -4.61
N LEU A 564 7.85 7.78 -4.26
CA LEU A 564 7.22 6.87 -3.30
C LEU A 564 7.31 5.42 -3.79
N SER A 565 6.98 5.16 -5.06
CA SER A 565 7.10 3.82 -5.66
C SER A 565 8.55 3.31 -5.63
N CYS A 566 9.53 4.20 -5.90
CA CYS A 566 10.95 3.84 -5.82
C CYS A 566 11.39 3.48 -4.40
N ALA A 567 10.90 4.20 -3.40
CA ALA A 567 11.20 3.95 -1.99
C ALA A 567 10.53 2.66 -1.48
N THR A 568 9.22 2.49 -1.74
CA THR A 568 8.44 1.34 -1.30
C THR A 568 8.93 0.03 -1.93
N PHE A 569 9.20 0.01 -3.24
CA PHE A 569 9.62 -1.19 -3.95
C PHE A 569 11.14 -1.32 -4.12
N SER A 570 11.91 -0.65 -3.26
CA SER A 570 13.36 -0.56 -3.40
C SER A 570 14.06 -1.93 -3.37
N GLY A 571 13.70 -2.80 -2.42
CA GLY A 571 14.24 -4.15 -2.26
C GLY A 571 13.91 -5.08 -3.43
N PRO A 572 12.64 -5.30 -3.78
CA PRO A 572 12.23 -6.14 -4.91
C PRO A 572 12.86 -5.74 -6.24
N ILE A 573 12.93 -4.44 -6.53
CA ILE A 573 13.53 -3.94 -7.78
C ILE A 573 15.06 -4.06 -7.74
N LEU A 574 15.70 -3.84 -6.59
CA LEU A 574 17.15 -4.06 -6.46
C LEU A 574 17.50 -5.54 -6.74
N ALA A 575 16.73 -6.49 -6.18
CA ALA A 575 16.94 -7.91 -6.43
C ALA A 575 16.74 -8.27 -7.92
N LEU A 576 15.74 -7.69 -8.57
CA LEU A 576 15.49 -7.84 -10.00
C LEU A 576 16.65 -7.30 -10.86
N LEU A 577 17.13 -6.09 -10.56
CA LEU A 577 18.25 -5.47 -11.29
C LEU A 577 19.56 -6.25 -11.10
N LEU A 578 19.80 -6.79 -9.90
CA LEU A 578 20.94 -7.66 -9.61
C LEU A 578 20.85 -9.00 -10.35
N ASP A 579 19.65 -9.55 -10.54
CA ASP A 579 19.44 -10.73 -11.35
C ASP A 579 19.66 -10.43 -12.84
N VAL A 580 19.08 -9.35 -13.38
CA VAL A 580 19.32 -8.87 -14.74
C VAL A 580 20.81 -8.68 -15.02
N HIS A 581 21.52 -8.03 -14.09
CA HIS A 581 22.97 -7.83 -14.21
C HIS A 581 23.72 -9.16 -14.29
N ARG A 582 23.38 -10.14 -13.43
CA ARG A 582 23.92 -11.50 -13.51
C ARG A 582 23.62 -12.16 -14.85
N GLN A 583 22.39 -12.06 -15.36
CA GLN A 583 21.98 -12.68 -16.63
C GLN A 583 22.77 -12.15 -17.81
N ASN A 584 23.02 -10.84 -17.83
CA ASN A 584 23.85 -10.19 -18.85
C ASN A 584 25.30 -10.65 -18.80
N LEU A 585 25.84 -10.91 -17.60
CA LEU A 585 27.18 -11.53 -17.46
C LEU A 585 27.22 -12.98 -17.95
N GLU A 586 26.09 -13.70 -17.93
CA GLU A 586 25.97 -15.10 -18.39
C GLU A 586 25.53 -15.23 -19.87
N SER A 587 25.24 -14.14 -20.58
CA SER A 587 24.77 -14.11 -21.99
C SER A 587 23.46 -14.87 -22.27
N LYS A 588 22.52 -14.94 -21.30
CA LYS A 588 21.26 -15.72 -21.40
C LYS A 588 19.97 -14.87 -21.47
N GLY A 589 20.09 -13.60 -21.86
CA GLY A 589 19.23 -12.47 -21.43
C GLY A 589 17.76 -12.37 -21.90
N LYS A 590 17.14 -13.37 -22.54
CA LYS A 590 15.70 -13.28 -22.95
C LYS A 590 14.81 -14.36 -22.34
N THR A 591 15.30 -15.58 -22.17
CA THR A 591 14.55 -16.71 -21.61
C THR A 591 14.11 -16.54 -20.18
N GLN A 592 14.95 -15.90 -19.40
CA GLN A 592 14.78 -15.83 -17.95
C GLN A 592 13.75 -14.76 -17.59
N LEU A 593 13.61 -13.72 -18.41
CA LEU A 593 12.64 -12.66 -18.20
C LEU A 593 11.18 -13.17 -18.20
N TYR A 594 10.81 -13.92 -19.22
CA TYR A 594 9.45 -14.47 -19.34
C TYR A 594 9.12 -15.45 -18.20
N GLY A 595 10.12 -16.20 -17.71
CA GLY A 595 9.96 -17.06 -16.54
C GLY A 595 9.63 -16.28 -15.25
N PHE A 596 10.25 -15.11 -15.06
CA PHE A 596 9.93 -14.22 -13.94
C PHE A 596 8.52 -13.63 -14.07
N ILE A 597 8.14 -13.15 -15.27
CA ILE A 597 6.79 -12.63 -15.52
C ILE A 597 5.75 -13.73 -15.28
N CYS A 598 6.00 -14.94 -15.77
CA CYS A 598 5.11 -16.09 -15.59
C CYS A 598 4.87 -16.43 -14.12
N SER A 599 5.92 -16.46 -13.28
CA SER A 599 5.76 -16.78 -11.85
C SER A 599 4.99 -15.68 -11.10
N ARG A 600 5.20 -14.41 -11.47
CA ARG A 600 4.47 -13.26 -10.89
C ARG A 600 2.99 -13.24 -11.27
N MET A 601 2.68 -13.47 -12.55
CA MET A 601 1.30 -13.52 -13.02
C MET A 601 0.52 -14.68 -12.38
N LEU A 602 1.19 -15.80 -12.09
CA LEU A 602 0.55 -16.93 -11.41
C LEU A 602 0.10 -16.57 -9.98
N ILE A 603 0.99 -15.96 -9.19
CA ILE A 603 0.67 -15.54 -7.82
C ILE A 603 -0.44 -14.50 -7.83
N THR A 604 -0.33 -13.50 -8.70
CA THR A 604 -1.33 -12.42 -8.82
C THR A 604 -2.69 -12.97 -9.23
N LEU A 605 -2.75 -13.91 -10.18
CA LEU A 605 -3.99 -14.55 -10.59
C LEU A 605 -4.65 -15.34 -9.45
N ILE A 606 -3.90 -16.18 -8.74
CA ILE A 606 -4.42 -16.96 -7.62
C ILE A 606 -4.96 -16.02 -6.54
N PHE A 607 -4.22 -14.97 -6.22
CA PHE A 607 -4.66 -14.01 -5.22
C PHE A 607 -5.90 -13.23 -5.65
N SER A 608 -6.00 -12.79 -6.91
CA SER A 608 -7.22 -12.15 -7.45
C SER A 608 -8.45 -13.06 -7.37
N LEU A 609 -8.30 -14.36 -7.63
CA LEU A 609 -9.38 -15.34 -7.47
C LEU A 609 -9.83 -15.46 -6.00
N ILE A 610 -8.87 -15.50 -5.08
CA ILE A 610 -9.11 -15.54 -3.63
C ILE A 610 -9.86 -14.29 -3.17
N VAL A 611 -9.35 -13.09 -3.50
CA VAL A 611 -9.96 -11.81 -3.08
C VAL A 611 -11.37 -11.67 -3.66
N THR A 612 -11.60 -12.07 -4.90
CA THR A 612 -12.94 -12.04 -5.52
C THR A 612 -13.91 -13.00 -4.81
N SER A 613 -13.41 -14.16 -4.37
CA SER A 613 -14.18 -15.14 -3.60
C SER A 613 -14.50 -14.63 -2.19
N LEU A 614 -13.55 -13.90 -1.59
CA LEU A 614 -13.64 -13.30 -0.25
C LEU A 614 -14.20 -11.86 -0.26
N ARG A 615 -14.88 -11.42 -1.33
CA ARG A 615 -15.31 -10.01 -1.46
C ARG A 615 -16.21 -9.51 -0.31
N TYR A 616 -17.00 -10.40 0.30
CA TYR A 616 -17.86 -10.05 1.45
C TYR A 616 -17.21 -10.34 2.80
N HIS A 617 -15.91 -10.68 2.81
CA HIS A 617 -15.18 -10.93 4.04
C HIS A 617 -14.91 -9.61 4.77
N LEU A 618 -15.04 -9.62 6.10
CA LEU A 618 -14.90 -8.43 6.94
C LEU A 618 -13.60 -7.64 6.69
N PHE A 619 -12.50 -8.36 6.42
CA PHE A 619 -11.17 -7.79 6.17
C PHE A 619 -10.85 -7.49 4.70
N VAL A 620 -11.85 -7.51 3.79
CA VAL A 620 -11.62 -7.29 2.35
C VAL A 620 -10.98 -5.93 2.08
N TRP A 621 -11.42 -4.88 2.76
CA TRP A 621 -10.93 -3.50 2.56
C TRP A 621 -9.67 -3.18 3.36
N THR A 622 -9.52 -3.74 4.55
CA THR A 622 -8.42 -3.43 5.46
C THR A 622 -7.16 -4.25 5.19
N VAL A 623 -7.29 -5.47 4.64
CA VAL A 623 -6.17 -6.41 4.48
C VAL A 623 -6.02 -6.87 3.03
N PHE A 624 -7.06 -7.44 2.43
CA PHE A 624 -6.94 -8.12 1.14
C PHE A 624 -6.81 -7.15 -0.05
N SER A 625 -7.62 -6.08 -0.09
CA SER A 625 -7.59 -5.08 -1.16
C SER A 625 -6.29 -4.27 -1.18
N PRO A 626 -5.77 -3.75 -0.04
CA PRO A 626 -4.45 -3.13 0.02
C PRO A 626 -3.36 -4.05 -0.52
N LYS A 627 -3.31 -5.33 -0.08
CA LYS A 627 -2.34 -6.30 -0.59
C LYS A 627 -2.45 -6.46 -2.11
N LEU A 628 -3.67 -6.53 -2.66
CA LEU A 628 -3.88 -6.70 -4.10
C LEU A 628 -3.37 -5.47 -4.88
N LEU A 629 -3.57 -4.27 -4.32
CA LEU A 629 -3.01 -3.04 -4.87
C LEU A 629 -1.47 -3.04 -4.85
N TYR A 630 -0.84 -3.46 -3.76
CA TYR A 630 0.62 -3.60 -3.68
C TYR A 630 1.16 -4.60 -4.71
N GLU A 631 0.52 -5.77 -4.85
CA GLU A 631 0.89 -6.78 -5.85
C GLU A 631 0.75 -6.25 -7.29
N GLY A 632 -0.33 -5.51 -7.57
CA GLY A 632 -0.55 -4.84 -8.86
C GLY A 632 0.51 -3.78 -9.16
N ALA A 633 0.73 -2.85 -8.22
CA ALA A 633 1.70 -1.78 -8.36
C ALA A 633 3.14 -2.30 -8.54
N LEU A 634 3.55 -3.29 -7.73
CA LEU A 634 4.85 -3.94 -7.87
C LEU A 634 4.99 -4.61 -9.24
N SER A 635 3.95 -5.28 -9.74
CA SER A 635 3.98 -5.97 -11.04
C SER A 635 4.12 -4.98 -12.20
N ILE A 636 3.38 -3.86 -12.17
CA ILE A 636 3.50 -2.79 -13.16
C ILE A 636 4.91 -2.20 -13.15
N PHE A 637 5.42 -1.91 -11.96
CA PHE A 637 6.72 -1.28 -11.80
C PHE A 637 7.87 -2.19 -12.22
N GLN A 638 7.81 -3.48 -11.86
CA GLN A 638 8.75 -4.50 -12.35
C GLN A 638 8.69 -4.60 -13.88
N LEU A 639 7.50 -4.66 -14.48
CA LEU A 639 7.35 -4.72 -15.94
C LEU A 639 7.96 -3.50 -16.63
N ALA A 640 7.74 -2.30 -16.10
CA ALA A 640 8.33 -1.07 -16.65
C ALA A 640 9.87 -1.10 -16.62
N ILE A 641 10.48 -1.52 -15.49
CA ILE A 641 11.94 -1.67 -15.38
C ILE A 641 12.46 -2.72 -16.37
N LEU A 642 11.73 -3.83 -16.52
CA LEU A 642 12.12 -4.90 -17.45
C LEU A 642 12.08 -4.45 -18.91
N LEU A 643 11.10 -3.61 -19.28
CA LEU A 643 11.03 -2.99 -20.61
C LEU A 643 12.17 -1.99 -20.86
N LEU A 644 12.61 -1.26 -19.82
CA LEU A 644 13.74 -0.33 -19.91
C LEU A 644 15.11 -1.04 -20.02
N VAL A 645 15.20 -2.26 -19.50
CA VAL A 645 16.43 -3.08 -19.50
C VAL A 645 16.67 -3.77 -20.85
N GLN A 646 15.60 -4.09 -21.58
CA GLN A 646 15.66 -4.68 -22.93
C GLN A 646 16.16 -3.68 -23.97
#